data_AF-A0A9P6JKV4-F1
#
_entry.id   AF-A0A9P6JKV4-F1
#
_cell.length_a   1.000
_cell.length_b   1.000
_cell.length_c   1.000
_cell.angle_alpha   90.00
_cell.angle_beta   90.00
_cell.angle_gamma   90.00
#
_symmetry.space_group_name_H-M   'P 1'
#
loop_
_entity.id
_entity.type
_entity.pdbx_description
1 polymer ?
#
loop_
_entity_poly.entity_id
_entity_poly.type
_entity_poly.pdbx_seq_one_letter_code
_entity_poly.pdbx_strand_id
1 'polypeptide(L)'
;MSYPNIVALDTDWTIWQGWLDYTRWGRGPGALALTEDNIEPQDRWTVRDRTNHNNTIRVFNDISSVVNDVLKNGSKLAIVSRNRSKAMCDRALYYFKAINPNHGNEWPISQLVQYNEVVDQSKTEHFRRIKALSGNDFAEMLLFDDEAYNNVVRIELGVTFQLARDKRGLMWDVYQQGLNAWRRVKNTTTIPSTPGFVPRRVRIGYSGLPQSWINLVRRGEGTVDPTTPYRWGYALYVSDKLGIAKYFCDWNNNWNSEKSYPCEVWVKDYDTWAKLNKIWIPENDGGIQQMNNLSWNAEQTGRNQEDRDRFIAENWGVQTPYVLFSQHHWMSGMPGPRERWTEMVIYTQVQRALFEVVPLSDFQVAQNRDPSPYPFPEQMKTWSITVPDKTKAEFRRYRETKLVQLATAANTVAPSNPGTPDIVAFGVYDVVTFRDITRPNPRVHTLVSNDLGLYAGNWQTSRHLRLVADLTGNKTSDIVGFGESAVLVSLNNGNNTFSPPRPVLYDFTYSSGNWRIENHIRLLADVRGTGRCDIVGFGDAGVLIAQNMGGGNFSPGYLALNDFDHNSGWVVYRHPRFLADFTGNGTLDIIGFGENCVFIALNKGNGYFHPAQGVINDFTPEAGGYFVSTHPRFVVDLTGDGKADVIGFGDAGVYVSLNDGTGLNFGPVHLVVPDFGAWQGWKVDNHPRFVVDLTGNKCGDVIGFGDAGVYVALNNGNGTFQPSRLVLRDFGVQQGWSVQKHLRFVVDLTGNGCADIVGFGDSAVLVALNDGRGNFGPIKTLNIGITFNGGWTLTNTVRCLANLG
;
A
#
# COMPACT_ATOMS: atom_id res chain seq x y z
N MET A 1 -2.25 -12.54 -22.72
CA MET A 1 -2.40 -12.42 -21.24
C MET A 1 -2.66 -13.81 -20.69
N SER A 2 -2.33 -14.09 -19.43
CA SER A 2 -2.66 -15.37 -18.80
C SER A 2 -4.17 -15.58 -18.72
N TYR A 3 -4.57 -16.85 -18.81
CA TYR A 3 -5.97 -17.28 -18.92
C TYR A 3 -6.20 -18.56 -18.12
N PRO A 4 -7.33 -18.74 -17.43
CA PRO A 4 -7.63 -19.99 -16.72
C PRO A 4 -7.69 -21.18 -17.67
N ASN A 5 -7.22 -22.35 -17.23
CA ASN A 5 -7.31 -23.57 -18.03
C ASN A 5 -8.76 -24.04 -18.18
N ILE A 6 -9.61 -23.76 -17.19
CA ILE A 6 -11.04 -24.12 -17.20
C ILE A 6 -11.89 -22.93 -16.74
N VAL A 7 -12.88 -22.58 -17.56
CA VAL A 7 -13.96 -21.65 -17.18
C VAL A 7 -15.26 -22.44 -17.07
N ALA A 8 -15.83 -22.45 -15.87
CA ALA A 8 -17.06 -23.16 -15.54
C ALA A 8 -18.21 -22.19 -15.34
N LEU A 9 -19.37 -22.54 -15.92
CA LEU A 9 -20.58 -21.74 -15.87
C LEU A 9 -21.69 -22.55 -15.21
N ASP A 10 -22.42 -21.93 -14.26
CA ASP A 10 -23.76 -22.40 -13.90
C ASP A 10 -24.77 -22.12 -15.04
N THR A 11 -26.00 -22.59 -14.87
CA THR A 11 -27.05 -22.62 -15.90
C THR A 11 -28.15 -21.60 -15.62
N ASP A 12 -29.12 -21.96 -14.79
CA ASP A 12 -30.24 -21.12 -14.40
C ASP A 12 -29.73 -19.80 -13.78
N TRP A 13 -30.25 -18.67 -14.25
CA TRP A 13 -29.84 -17.31 -13.88
C TRP A 13 -28.37 -16.92 -14.13
N THR A 14 -27.54 -17.82 -14.67
CA THR A 14 -26.15 -17.55 -15.05
C THR A 14 -25.97 -17.50 -16.57
N ILE A 15 -26.28 -18.58 -17.30
CA ILE A 15 -26.27 -18.62 -18.77
C ILE A 15 -27.59 -18.08 -19.33
N TRP A 16 -28.71 -18.36 -18.67
CA TRP A 16 -30.03 -17.89 -19.11
C TRP A 16 -30.86 -17.35 -17.96
N GLN A 17 -31.75 -16.43 -18.27
CA GLN A 17 -32.77 -15.94 -17.37
C GLN A 17 -33.87 -16.99 -17.19
N GLY A 18 -34.25 -17.26 -15.93
CA GLY A 18 -35.36 -18.15 -15.57
C GLY A 18 -34.90 -19.52 -15.07
N TRP A 19 -35.88 -20.33 -14.65
CA TRP A 19 -35.66 -21.67 -14.09
C TRP A 19 -36.10 -22.76 -15.05
N LEU A 20 -35.17 -23.63 -15.44
CA LEU A 20 -35.48 -24.84 -16.19
C LEU A 20 -35.94 -25.96 -15.24
N ASP A 21 -37.19 -25.85 -14.79
CA ASP A 21 -37.74 -26.67 -13.71
C ASP A 21 -38.41 -27.96 -14.23
N TYR A 22 -37.78 -29.11 -13.99
CA TYR A 22 -38.28 -30.44 -14.38
C TYR A 22 -39.66 -30.78 -13.79
N THR A 23 -40.08 -30.11 -12.71
CA THR A 23 -41.41 -30.31 -12.11
C THR A 23 -42.50 -29.51 -12.78
N ARG A 24 -42.15 -28.51 -13.60
CA ARG A 24 -43.11 -27.62 -14.28
C ARG A 24 -43.16 -27.82 -15.78
N TRP A 25 -42.01 -28.03 -16.40
CA TRP A 25 -41.88 -28.16 -17.85
C TRP A 25 -42.38 -29.53 -18.30
N GLY A 26 -43.14 -29.57 -19.42
CA GLY A 26 -43.66 -30.82 -19.96
C GLY A 26 -44.72 -31.50 -19.08
N ARG A 27 -45.49 -30.73 -18.30
CA ARG A 27 -46.54 -31.25 -17.39
C ARG A 27 -47.97 -30.91 -17.82
N GLY A 28 -48.14 -30.08 -18.84
CA GLY A 28 -49.46 -29.69 -19.35
C GLY A 28 -50.02 -30.67 -20.40
N PRO A 29 -51.24 -30.42 -20.89
CA PRO A 29 -51.85 -31.19 -21.97
C PRO A 29 -50.95 -31.22 -23.22
N GLY A 30 -50.82 -32.40 -23.83
CA GLY A 30 -49.98 -32.58 -25.03
C GLY A 30 -48.49 -32.79 -24.76
N ALA A 31 -48.09 -33.06 -23.51
CA ALA A 31 -46.72 -33.40 -23.16
C ALA A 31 -46.22 -34.63 -23.94
N LEU A 32 -45.00 -34.53 -24.49
CA LEU A 32 -44.24 -35.68 -24.99
C LEU A 32 -43.67 -36.49 -23.83
N ALA A 33 -43.34 -37.76 -24.13
CA ALA A 33 -42.89 -38.74 -23.15
C ALA A 33 -41.63 -38.34 -22.39
N LEU A 34 -40.62 -37.80 -23.09
CA LEU A 34 -39.40 -37.28 -22.47
C LEU A 34 -39.58 -35.79 -22.14
N THR A 35 -39.16 -35.38 -20.94
CA THR A 35 -39.43 -34.02 -20.44
C THR A 35 -38.68 -32.98 -21.28
N GLU A 36 -37.43 -33.27 -21.64
CA GLU A 36 -36.57 -32.46 -22.51
C GLU A 36 -37.12 -32.27 -23.93
N ASP A 37 -37.92 -33.20 -24.45
CA ASP A 37 -38.51 -33.09 -25.78
C ASP A 37 -39.67 -32.08 -25.83
N ASN A 38 -40.11 -31.61 -24.65
CA ASN A 38 -41.07 -30.51 -24.52
C ASN A 38 -40.41 -29.13 -24.52
N ILE A 39 -39.07 -29.03 -24.60
CA ILE A 39 -38.37 -27.76 -24.81
C ILE A 39 -38.34 -27.47 -26.32
N GLU A 40 -38.94 -26.34 -26.73
CA GLU A 40 -38.93 -25.88 -28.12
C GLU A 40 -38.35 -24.46 -28.25
N PRO A 41 -37.64 -24.17 -29.36
CA PRO A 41 -37.16 -22.82 -29.61
C PRO A 41 -38.31 -21.89 -29.98
N GLN A 42 -38.38 -20.74 -29.32
CA GLN A 42 -39.25 -19.63 -29.72
C GLN A 42 -38.52 -18.72 -30.71
N ASP A 43 -37.27 -18.39 -30.40
CA ASP A 43 -36.36 -17.61 -31.25
C ASP A 43 -34.89 -17.96 -30.92
N ARG A 44 -33.93 -17.27 -31.54
CA ARG A 44 -32.49 -17.54 -31.31
C ARG A 44 -32.02 -17.33 -29.86
N TRP A 45 -32.79 -16.59 -29.05
CA TRP A 45 -32.45 -16.21 -27.68
C TRP A 45 -33.31 -16.93 -26.64
N THR A 46 -34.47 -17.45 -27.05
CA THR A 46 -35.52 -17.90 -26.13
C THR A 46 -35.98 -19.31 -26.45
N VAL A 47 -36.04 -20.17 -25.45
CA VAL A 47 -36.75 -21.46 -25.52
C VAL A 47 -37.93 -21.46 -24.54
N ARG A 48 -38.94 -22.26 -24.84
CA ARG A 48 -40.17 -22.35 -24.05
C ARG A 48 -40.63 -23.80 -23.91
N ASP A 49 -41.48 -24.04 -22.92
CA ASP A 49 -42.17 -25.31 -22.72
C ASP A 49 -43.35 -25.41 -23.69
N ARG A 50 -43.38 -26.46 -24.52
CA ARG A 50 -44.50 -26.76 -25.43
C ARG A 50 -45.85 -26.81 -24.72
N THR A 51 -45.89 -27.32 -23.49
CA THR A 51 -47.14 -27.59 -22.77
C THR A 51 -47.67 -26.37 -22.00
N ASN A 52 -46.80 -25.38 -21.77
CA ASN A 52 -47.14 -24.11 -21.14
C ASN A 52 -46.16 -23.02 -21.60
N HIS A 53 -46.55 -22.25 -22.63
CA HIS A 53 -45.68 -21.21 -23.22
C HIS A 53 -45.31 -20.06 -22.26
N ASN A 54 -45.89 -19.97 -21.06
CA ASN A 54 -45.45 -19.02 -20.04
C ASN A 54 -44.13 -19.45 -19.37
N ASN A 55 -43.82 -20.75 -19.39
CA ASN A 55 -42.52 -21.26 -18.95
C ASN A 55 -41.51 -20.99 -20.07
N THR A 56 -40.64 -20.00 -19.86
CA THR A 56 -39.60 -19.61 -20.81
C THR A 56 -38.26 -19.45 -20.11
N ILE A 57 -37.18 -19.68 -20.85
CA ILE A 57 -35.84 -19.23 -20.47
C ILE A 57 -35.21 -18.48 -21.65
N ARG A 58 -34.41 -17.46 -21.34
CA ARG A 58 -33.76 -16.60 -22.34
C ARG A 58 -32.26 -16.52 -22.07
N VAL A 59 -31.43 -16.90 -23.03
CA VAL A 59 -29.98 -16.79 -22.90
C VAL A 59 -29.54 -15.32 -22.77
N PHE A 60 -28.60 -15.02 -21.89
CA PHE A 60 -28.07 -13.66 -21.74
C PHE A 60 -27.28 -13.24 -23.00
N ASN A 61 -27.33 -11.96 -23.33
CA ASN A 61 -26.85 -11.45 -24.63
C ASN A 61 -25.36 -11.72 -24.89
N ASP A 62 -24.53 -11.70 -23.84
CA ASP A 62 -23.07 -11.80 -23.97
C ASP A 62 -22.54 -13.24 -23.92
N ILE A 63 -23.40 -14.26 -23.70
CA ILE A 63 -22.96 -15.65 -23.55
C ILE A 63 -22.19 -16.15 -24.78
N SER A 64 -22.63 -15.79 -25.99
CA SER A 64 -21.91 -16.16 -27.22
C SER A 64 -20.49 -15.60 -27.23
N SER A 65 -20.33 -14.33 -26.82
CA SER A 65 -19.03 -13.65 -26.71
C SER A 65 -18.15 -14.25 -25.62
N VAL A 66 -18.73 -14.59 -24.46
CA VAL A 66 -18.04 -15.27 -23.35
C VAL A 66 -17.52 -16.63 -23.79
N VAL A 67 -18.37 -17.48 -24.36
CA VAL A 67 -17.97 -18.82 -24.84
C VAL A 67 -16.90 -18.70 -25.94
N ASN A 68 -17.04 -17.73 -26.85
CA ASN A 68 -16.03 -17.49 -27.87
C ASN A 68 -14.67 -17.11 -27.27
N ASP A 69 -14.63 -16.18 -26.30
CA ASP A 69 -13.38 -15.75 -25.67
C ASP A 69 -12.72 -16.87 -24.86
N VAL A 70 -13.50 -17.68 -24.12
CA VAL A 70 -13.00 -18.86 -23.40
C VAL A 70 -12.24 -19.78 -24.36
N LEU A 71 -12.89 -20.18 -25.46
CA LEU A 71 -12.32 -21.14 -26.40
C LEU A 71 -11.15 -20.54 -27.20
N LYS A 72 -11.25 -19.26 -27.59
CA LYS A 72 -10.22 -18.56 -28.36
C LYS A 72 -8.91 -18.44 -27.59
N ASN A 73 -8.97 -18.33 -26.27
CA ASN A 73 -7.80 -18.27 -25.40
C ASN A 73 -7.32 -19.67 -24.95
N GLY A 74 -7.84 -20.74 -25.54
CA GLY A 74 -7.40 -22.12 -25.27
C GLY A 74 -7.97 -22.73 -23.99
N SER A 75 -8.86 -22.03 -23.28
CA SER A 75 -9.52 -22.53 -22.08
C SER A 75 -10.61 -23.55 -22.43
N LYS A 76 -10.88 -24.47 -21.50
CA LYS A 76 -11.95 -25.46 -21.63
C LYS A 76 -13.21 -24.93 -20.96
N LEU A 77 -14.32 -24.98 -21.70
CA LEU A 77 -15.63 -24.65 -21.17
C LEU A 77 -16.18 -25.81 -20.35
N ALA A 78 -16.62 -25.52 -19.13
CA ALA A 78 -17.35 -26.45 -18.28
C ALA A 78 -18.75 -25.93 -17.96
N ILE A 79 -19.73 -26.82 -17.90
CA ILE A 79 -21.05 -26.55 -17.33
C ILE A 79 -21.12 -27.29 -16.00
N VAL A 80 -21.39 -26.55 -14.93
CA VAL A 80 -21.49 -27.09 -13.56
C VAL A 80 -22.80 -26.61 -12.97
N SER A 81 -23.77 -27.50 -12.77
CA SER A 81 -25.12 -27.10 -12.37
C SER A 81 -25.76 -28.10 -11.44
N ARG A 82 -26.55 -27.57 -10.50
CA ARG A 82 -27.36 -28.38 -9.59
C ARG A 82 -28.74 -28.72 -10.15
N ASN A 83 -29.01 -28.38 -11.40
CA ASN A 83 -30.27 -28.72 -12.03
C ASN A 83 -30.48 -30.25 -12.03
N ARG A 84 -31.69 -30.68 -11.70
CA ARG A 84 -32.06 -32.09 -11.54
C ARG A 84 -32.24 -32.83 -12.86
N SER A 85 -32.27 -32.12 -13.99
CA SER A 85 -32.45 -32.71 -15.32
C SER A 85 -31.33 -32.31 -16.27
N LYS A 86 -30.29 -33.14 -16.31
CA LYS A 86 -29.20 -33.00 -17.27
C LYS A 86 -29.69 -32.96 -18.72
N ALA A 87 -30.63 -33.83 -19.08
CA ALA A 87 -31.17 -33.91 -20.44
C ALA A 87 -31.87 -32.60 -20.86
N MET A 88 -32.59 -31.94 -19.94
CA MET A 88 -33.20 -30.65 -20.22
C MET A 88 -32.16 -29.54 -20.43
N CYS A 89 -31.14 -29.46 -19.57
CA CYS A 89 -30.05 -28.50 -19.74
C CYS A 89 -29.31 -28.74 -21.06
N ASP A 90 -29.00 -29.99 -21.41
CA ASP A 90 -28.34 -30.35 -22.66
C ASP A 90 -29.20 -29.96 -23.89
N ARG A 91 -30.53 -30.11 -23.79
CA ARG A 91 -31.46 -29.67 -24.84
C ARG A 91 -31.51 -28.15 -24.98
N ALA A 92 -31.58 -27.41 -23.88
CA ALA A 92 -31.54 -25.94 -23.92
C ALA A 92 -30.21 -25.43 -24.51
N LEU A 93 -29.08 -25.98 -24.04
CA LEU A 93 -27.73 -25.68 -24.55
C LEU A 93 -27.53 -26.11 -26.01
N TYR A 94 -28.33 -27.04 -26.53
CA TYR A 94 -28.31 -27.40 -27.94
C TYR A 94 -28.97 -26.32 -28.81
N TYR A 95 -30.08 -25.72 -28.34
CA TYR A 95 -30.76 -24.65 -29.09
C TYR A 95 -30.04 -23.32 -29.02
N PHE A 96 -29.43 -23.00 -27.87
CA PHE A 96 -28.57 -21.83 -27.75
C PHE A 96 -27.22 -22.06 -28.44
N LYS A 97 -26.74 -21.03 -29.15
CA LYS A 97 -25.52 -21.13 -29.97
C LYS A 97 -24.49 -20.08 -29.59
N ALA A 98 -23.23 -20.42 -29.81
CA ALA A 98 -22.09 -19.51 -29.67
C ALA A 98 -21.13 -19.65 -30.85
N ILE A 99 -20.32 -18.62 -31.10
CA ILE A 99 -19.32 -18.64 -32.19
C ILE A 99 -18.17 -19.58 -31.82
N ASN A 100 -17.95 -20.62 -32.64
CA ASN A 100 -16.76 -21.46 -32.52
C ASN A 100 -15.55 -20.72 -33.12
N PRO A 101 -14.52 -20.37 -32.33
CA PRO A 101 -13.39 -19.59 -32.84
C PRO A 101 -12.55 -20.32 -33.89
N ASN A 102 -12.61 -21.66 -33.93
CA ASN A 102 -11.85 -22.45 -34.90
C ASN A 102 -12.52 -22.52 -36.29
N HIS A 103 -13.83 -22.27 -36.37
CA HIS A 103 -14.60 -22.37 -37.61
C HIS A 103 -15.23 -21.03 -38.05
N GLY A 104 -15.37 -20.06 -37.14
CA GLY A 104 -15.96 -18.74 -37.43
C GLY A 104 -17.48 -18.72 -37.57
N ASN A 105 -18.17 -19.84 -37.35
CA ASN A 105 -19.63 -19.97 -37.41
C ASN A 105 -20.25 -20.39 -36.05
N GLU A 106 -21.57 -20.22 -35.93
CA GLU A 106 -22.32 -20.55 -34.70
C GLU A 106 -22.53 -22.07 -34.54
N TRP A 107 -22.17 -22.61 -33.37
CA TRP A 107 -22.38 -24.01 -32.98
C TRP A 107 -23.29 -24.08 -31.74
N PRO A 108 -24.07 -25.16 -31.56
CA PRO A 108 -24.73 -25.45 -30.29
C PRO A 108 -23.76 -25.37 -29.12
N ILE A 109 -24.10 -24.66 -28.04
CA ILE A 109 -23.21 -24.54 -26.88
C ILE A 109 -22.88 -25.92 -26.31
N SER A 110 -23.84 -26.86 -26.32
CA SER A 110 -23.62 -28.24 -25.86
C SER A 110 -22.48 -28.97 -26.59
N GLN A 111 -22.16 -28.60 -27.83
CA GLN A 111 -21.04 -29.17 -28.60
C GLN A 111 -19.69 -28.49 -28.31
N LEU A 112 -19.71 -27.35 -27.61
CA LEU A 112 -18.53 -26.57 -27.25
C LEU A 112 -18.06 -26.85 -25.80
N VAL A 113 -18.87 -27.58 -25.02
CA VAL A 113 -18.60 -27.92 -23.62
C VAL A 113 -17.68 -29.13 -23.53
N GLN A 114 -16.58 -28.99 -22.80
CA GLN A 114 -15.60 -30.06 -22.55
C GLN A 114 -15.96 -30.90 -21.31
N TYR A 115 -16.46 -30.24 -20.26
CA TYR A 115 -16.84 -30.90 -19.00
C TYR A 115 -18.29 -30.52 -18.65
N ASN A 116 -19.16 -31.51 -18.50
CA ASN A 116 -20.60 -31.27 -18.35
C ASN A 116 -21.14 -31.97 -17.09
N GLU A 117 -21.01 -31.28 -15.96
CA GLU A 117 -21.37 -31.70 -14.60
C GLU A 117 -22.72 -31.11 -14.19
N VAL A 118 -23.79 -31.50 -14.88
CA VAL A 118 -25.17 -31.16 -14.48
C VAL A 118 -25.71 -32.29 -13.61
N VAL A 119 -25.66 -32.10 -12.29
CA VAL A 119 -26.14 -33.05 -11.29
C VAL A 119 -26.38 -32.32 -9.96
N ASP A 120 -27.48 -32.63 -9.27
CA ASP A 120 -27.85 -32.02 -7.98
C ASP A 120 -26.91 -32.47 -6.83
N GLN A 121 -25.71 -31.90 -6.82
CA GLN A 121 -24.64 -32.09 -5.86
C GLN A 121 -23.92 -30.75 -5.61
N SER A 122 -23.10 -30.65 -4.57
CA SER A 122 -22.35 -29.41 -4.32
C SER A 122 -21.39 -29.09 -5.46
N LYS A 123 -21.14 -27.80 -5.70
CA LYS A 123 -20.15 -27.36 -6.69
C LYS A 123 -18.75 -27.86 -6.36
N THR A 124 -18.43 -28.08 -5.08
CA THR A 124 -17.15 -28.67 -4.70
C THR A 124 -16.98 -30.09 -5.25
N GLU A 125 -18.03 -30.91 -5.29
CA GLU A 125 -17.97 -32.23 -5.92
C GLU A 125 -17.83 -32.16 -7.44
N HIS A 126 -18.50 -31.22 -8.11
CA HIS A 126 -18.32 -30.97 -9.55
C HIS A 126 -16.84 -30.67 -9.85
N PHE A 127 -16.23 -29.76 -9.09
CA PHE A 127 -14.83 -29.38 -9.30
C PHE A 127 -13.85 -30.50 -8.94
N ARG A 128 -14.12 -31.31 -7.90
CA ARG A 128 -13.29 -32.50 -7.58
C ARG A 128 -13.26 -33.48 -8.76
N ARG A 129 -14.40 -33.73 -9.42
CA ARG A 129 -14.45 -34.58 -10.63
C ARG A 129 -13.75 -33.93 -11.82
N ILE A 130 -13.95 -32.63 -12.06
CA ILE A 130 -13.26 -31.90 -13.13
C ILE A 130 -11.74 -31.94 -12.92
N LYS A 131 -11.25 -31.78 -11.69
CA LYS A 131 -9.82 -31.93 -11.37
C LYS A 131 -9.34 -33.36 -11.67
N ALA A 132 -10.09 -34.37 -11.24
CA ALA A 132 -9.73 -35.78 -11.51
C ALA A 132 -9.67 -36.10 -13.00
N LEU A 133 -10.58 -35.54 -13.80
CA LEU A 133 -10.63 -35.74 -15.26
C LEU A 133 -9.59 -34.91 -16.02
N SER A 134 -9.32 -33.69 -15.58
CA SER A 134 -8.50 -32.73 -16.33
C SER A 134 -7.03 -32.70 -15.90
N GLY A 135 -6.72 -33.15 -14.68
CA GLY A 135 -5.40 -33.02 -14.06
C GLY A 135 -5.03 -31.59 -13.64
N ASN A 136 -5.87 -30.58 -13.92
CA ASN A 136 -5.58 -29.19 -13.61
C ASN A 136 -5.71 -28.89 -12.11
N ASP A 137 -4.91 -27.95 -11.62
CA ASP A 137 -5.08 -27.43 -10.27
C ASP A 137 -6.29 -26.52 -10.15
N PHE A 138 -6.91 -26.50 -8.97
CA PHE A 138 -8.08 -25.65 -8.71
C PHE A 138 -7.77 -24.17 -8.92
N ALA A 139 -6.52 -23.75 -8.67
CA ALA A 139 -6.04 -22.41 -8.93
C ALA A 139 -6.06 -22.03 -10.43
N GLU A 140 -6.19 -22.99 -11.35
CA GLU A 140 -6.30 -22.77 -12.80
C GLU A 140 -7.76 -22.72 -13.28
N MET A 141 -8.72 -22.68 -12.35
CA MET A 141 -10.16 -22.76 -12.65
C MET A 141 -10.92 -21.53 -12.16
N LEU A 142 -11.95 -21.15 -12.91
CA LEU A 142 -12.83 -20.02 -12.64
C LEU A 142 -14.30 -20.43 -12.76
N LEU A 143 -15.10 -20.19 -11.70
CA LEU A 143 -16.55 -20.42 -11.67
C LEU A 143 -17.32 -19.09 -11.77
N PHE A 144 -18.32 -19.06 -12.64
CA PHE A 144 -19.39 -18.05 -12.63
C PHE A 144 -20.72 -18.70 -12.22
N ASP A 145 -21.41 -18.07 -11.26
CA ASP A 145 -22.63 -18.58 -10.66
C ASP A 145 -23.42 -17.40 -10.06
N ASP A 146 -24.76 -17.45 -10.00
CA ASP A 146 -25.59 -16.38 -9.43
C ASP A 146 -25.88 -16.58 -7.93
N GLU A 147 -25.65 -17.78 -7.40
CA GLU A 147 -25.91 -18.12 -6.00
C GLU A 147 -24.63 -17.97 -5.17
N ALA A 148 -24.63 -17.04 -4.21
CA ALA A 148 -23.44 -16.69 -3.45
C ALA A 148 -22.94 -17.82 -2.55
N TYR A 149 -23.81 -18.76 -2.15
CA TYR A 149 -23.37 -19.94 -1.39
C TYR A 149 -22.40 -20.84 -2.17
N ASN A 150 -22.40 -20.79 -3.51
CA ASN A 150 -21.49 -21.57 -4.35
C ASN A 150 -20.03 -21.08 -4.28
N ASN A 151 -19.79 -19.93 -3.63
CA ASN A 151 -18.46 -19.45 -3.23
C ASN A 151 -17.68 -20.45 -2.37
N VAL A 152 -18.34 -21.48 -1.82
CA VAL A 152 -17.68 -22.60 -1.14
C VAL A 152 -16.56 -23.24 -1.96
N VAL A 153 -16.59 -23.19 -3.31
CA VAL A 153 -15.48 -23.69 -4.14
C VAL A 153 -14.19 -22.88 -3.99
N ARG A 154 -14.29 -21.56 -3.81
CA ARG A 154 -13.15 -20.69 -3.48
C ARG A 154 -12.60 -21.03 -2.12
N ILE A 155 -13.50 -21.32 -1.21
CA ILE A 155 -13.20 -21.50 0.21
C ILE A 155 -12.54 -22.86 0.46
N GLU A 156 -13.15 -23.94 -0.02
CA GLU A 156 -12.72 -25.31 0.22
C GLU A 156 -11.72 -25.85 -0.78
N LEU A 157 -11.66 -25.31 -2.01
CA LEU A 157 -10.81 -25.86 -3.09
C LEU A 157 -9.80 -24.84 -3.63
N GLY A 158 -10.07 -23.54 -3.49
CA GLY A 158 -9.22 -22.47 -4.03
C GLY A 158 -9.55 -22.07 -5.48
N VAL A 159 -10.68 -22.54 -6.03
CA VAL A 159 -11.20 -22.12 -7.34
C VAL A 159 -11.57 -20.64 -7.30
N THR A 160 -11.23 -19.85 -8.32
CA THR A 160 -11.71 -18.47 -8.35
C THR A 160 -13.22 -18.46 -8.60
N PHE A 161 -13.97 -17.72 -7.78
CA PHE A 161 -15.41 -17.59 -7.87
C PHE A 161 -15.79 -16.15 -8.23
N GLN A 162 -16.72 -15.99 -9.16
CA GLN A 162 -17.29 -14.69 -9.53
C GLN A 162 -18.82 -14.76 -9.52
N LEU A 163 -19.43 -13.98 -8.64
CA LEU A 163 -20.87 -13.92 -8.49
C LEU A 163 -21.52 -13.13 -9.64
N ALA A 164 -22.46 -13.75 -10.35
CA ALA A 164 -23.36 -13.15 -11.31
C ALA A 164 -24.58 -12.54 -10.58
N ARG A 165 -24.33 -11.39 -9.95
CA ARG A 165 -25.27 -10.80 -8.98
C ARG A 165 -26.62 -10.40 -9.57
N ASP A 166 -27.59 -10.35 -8.66
CA ASP A 166 -28.87 -9.65 -8.83
C ASP A 166 -29.65 -10.09 -10.08
N LYS A 167 -29.51 -11.38 -10.42
CA LYS A 167 -30.20 -12.02 -11.54
C LYS A 167 -29.90 -11.36 -12.91
N ARG A 168 -28.78 -10.64 -13.01
CA ARG A 168 -28.28 -10.06 -14.26
C ARG A 168 -27.59 -11.07 -15.17
N GLY A 169 -27.25 -12.25 -14.63
CA GLY A 169 -26.52 -13.28 -15.36
C GLY A 169 -25.08 -12.92 -15.70
N LEU A 170 -24.46 -13.80 -16.47
CA LEU A 170 -23.09 -13.62 -16.94
C LEU A 170 -23.04 -12.69 -18.16
N MET A 171 -22.97 -11.40 -17.86
CA MET A 171 -22.70 -10.33 -18.81
C MET A 171 -21.18 -10.13 -19.01
N TRP A 172 -20.78 -9.44 -20.07
CA TRP A 172 -19.37 -9.25 -20.41
C TRP A 172 -18.55 -8.55 -19.30
N ASP A 173 -19.16 -7.60 -18.59
CA ASP A 173 -18.54 -6.91 -17.46
C ASP A 173 -18.24 -7.86 -16.29
N VAL A 174 -19.21 -8.69 -15.90
CA VAL A 174 -19.06 -9.70 -14.84
C VAL A 174 -17.99 -10.72 -15.24
N TYR A 175 -18.00 -11.15 -16.50
CA TYR A 175 -17.00 -12.06 -17.03
C TYR A 175 -15.57 -11.51 -16.92
N GLN A 176 -15.36 -10.26 -17.35
CA GLN A 176 -14.06 -9.62 -17.24
C GLN A 176 -13.64 -9.40 -15.77
N GLN A 177 -14.57 -9.13 -14.86
CA GLN A 177 -14.29 -9.07 -13.43
C GLN A 177 -13.75 -10.41 -12.90
N GLY A 178 -14.38 -11.53 -13.28
CA GLY A 178 -13.93 -12.87 -12.90
C GLY A 178 -12.55 -13.23 -13.45
N LEU A 179 -12.28 -12.92 -14.73
CA LEU A 179 -10.95 -13.11 -15.31
C LEU A 179 -9.88 -12.28 -14.59
N ASN A 180 -10.20 -11.03 -14.24
CA ASN A 180 -9.28 -10.17 -13.52
C ASN A 180 -9.04 -10.67 -12.09
N ALA A 181 -10.08 -11.16 -11.40
CA ALA A 181 -9.93 -11.82 -10.09
C ALA A 181 -9.01 -13.03 -10.17
N TRP A 182 -9.19 -13.89 -11.18
CA TRP A 182 -8.34 -15.06 -11.37
C TRP A 182 -6.87 -14.68 -11.61
N ARG A 183 -6.62 -13.68 -12.48
CA ARG A 183 -5.25 -13.18 -12.74
C ARG A 183 -4.61 -12.60 -11.49
N ARG A 184 -5.36 -11.85 -10.67
CA ARG A 184 -4.85 -11.32 -9.39
C ARG A 184 -4.43 -12.43 -8.46
N VAL A 185 -5.26 -13.47 -8.30
CA VAL A 185 -4.90 -14.65 -7.50
C VAL A 185 -3.62 -15.28 -8.04
N LYS A 186 -3.59 -15.59 -9.33
CA LYS A 186 -2.42 -16.21 -9.96
C LYS A 186 -1.13 -15.40 -9.74
N ASN A 187 -1.18 -14.09 -9.89
CA ASN A 187 0.00 -13.22 -9.78
C ASN A 187 0.46 -12.96 -8.34
N THR A 188 -0.43 -13.06 -7.35
CA THR A 188 -0.13 -12.69 -5.95
C THR A 188 0.14 -13.89 -5.05
N THR A 189 -0.23 -15.10 -5.48
CA THR A 189 -0.04 -16.31 -4.66
C THR A 189 0.89 -17.35 -5.27
N THR A 190 1.43 -17.12 -6.48
CA THR A 190 2.39 -18.04 -7.10
C THR A 190 3.80 -17.80 -6.56
N ILE A 191 4.35 -18.80 -5.87
CA ILE A 191 5.76 -18.80 -5.46
C ILE A 191 6.63 -19.08 -6.70
N PRO A 192 7.67 -18.29 -6.97
CA PRO A 192 8.57 -18.53 -8.10
C PRO A 192 9.19 -19.94 -8.04
N SER A 193 9.29 -20.59 -9.20
CA SER A 193 9.87 -21.92 -9.35
C SER A 193 11.09 -21.94 -10.29
N THR A 194 11.64 -20.76 -10.61
CA THR A 194 12.81 -20.63 -11.48
C THR A 194 14.04 -21.31 -10.86
N PRO A 195 14.91 -21.96 -11.66
CA PRO A 195 16.14 -22.58 -11.16
C PRO A 195 16.96 -21.62 -10.30
N GLY A 196 17.33 -22.05 -9.09
CA GLY A 196 18.10 -21.25 -8.14
C GLY A 196 17.27 -20.36 -7.20
N PHE A 197 15.95 -20.28 -7.37
CA PHE A 197 15.09 -19.58 -6.40
C PHE A 197 14.94 -20.40 -5.11
N VAL A 198 15.18 -19.75 -3.97
CA VAL A 198 15.00 -20.34 -2.63
C VAL A 198 13.92 -19.54 -1.90
N PRO A 199 12.74 -20.15 -1.63
CA PRO A 199 11.66 -19.47 -0.90
C PRO A 199 12.10 -19.01 0.49
N ARG A 200 11.77 -17.76 0.86
CA ARG A 200 12.11 -17.23 2.18
C ARG A 200 10.99 -17.50 3.19
N ARG A 201 11.09 -18.67 3.83
CA ARG A 201 10.13 -19.10 4.85
C ARG A 201 10.27 -18.31 6.16
N VAL A 202 9.19 -17.76 6.71
CA VAL A 202 9.21 -17.04 8.00
C VAL A 202 7.98 -17.32 8.88
N ARG A 203 8.15 -17.28 10.20
CA ARG A 203 7.05 -17.36 11.16
C ARG A 203 6.45 -15.97 11.34
N ILE A 204 5.14 -15.87 11.25
CA ILE A 204 4.46 -14.56 11.37
C ILE A 204 3.47 -14.48 12.53
N GLY A 205 3.07 -15.61 13.12
CA GLY A 205 2.12 -15.60 14.23
C GLY A 205 1.74 -16.99 14.69
N TYR A 206 0.62 -17.08 15.38
CA TYR A 206 0.09 -18.28 16.02
C TYR A 206 -1.42 -18.40 15.84
N SER A 207 -1.93 -19.63 15.77
CA SER A 207 -3.37 -19.95 15.70
C SER A 207 -3.67 -21.18 16.57
N GLY A 208 -4.86 -21.25 17.17
CA GLY A 208 -5.35 -22.48 17.81
C GLY A 208 -6.15 -23.32 16.82
N LEU A 209 -5.75 -24.56 16.54
CA LEU A 209 -6.37 -25.38 15.48
C LEU A 209 -6.63 -26.82 15.94
N PRO A 210 -7.80 -27.41 15.60
CA PRO A 210 -8.05 -28.85 15.78
C PRO A 210 -7.17 -29.70 14.84
N GLN A 211 -6.93 -30.96 15.22
CA GLN A 211 -6.05 -31.87 14.47
C GLN A 211 -6.48 -32.07 13.01
N SER A 212 -7.77 -32.15 12.76
CA SER A 212 -8.39 -32.28 11.43
C SER A 212 -8.05 -31.09 10.53
N TRP A 213 -8.05 -29.87 11.06
CA TRP A 213 -7.72 -28.66 10.31
C TRP A 213 -6.23 -28.57 10.01
N ILE A 214 -5.37 -28.96 10.96
CA ILE A 214 -3.93 -29.06 10.71
C ILE A 214 -3.67 -30.02 9.54
N ASN A 215 -4.41 -31.14 9.47
CA ASN A 215 -4.30 -32.10 8.37
C ASN A 215 -4.81 -31.52 7.04
N LEU A 216 -5.85 -30.69 7.05
CA LEU A 216 -6.31 -29.95 5.86
C LEU A 216 -5.22 -29.01 5.35
N VAL A 217 -4.63 -28.16 6.21
CA VAL A 217 -3.55 -27.24 5.79
C VAL A 217 -2.37 -28.01 5.18
N ARG A 218 -1.98 -29.14 5.78
CA ARG A 218 -0.88 -29.99 5.30
C ARG A 218 -1.15 -30.58 3.91
N ARG A 219 -2.41 -30.83 3.56
CA ARG A 219 -2.82 -31.24 2.21
C ARG A 219 -3.01 -30.07 1.25
N GLY A 220 -2.72 -28.85 1.71
CA GLY A 220 -2.96 -27.63 0.95
C GLY A 220 -4.44 -27.34 0.79
N GLU A 221 -5.27 -27.75 1.77
CA GLU A 221 -6.72 -27.54 1.81
C GLU A 221 -7.14 -26.37 2.71
N GLY A 222 -8.33 -25.80 2.47
CA GLY A 222 -8.89 -24.72 3.27
C GLY A 222 -9.43 -25.25 4.60
N THR A 223 -9.11 -24.59 5.71
CA THR A 223 -9.58 -24.99 7.04
C THR A 223 -10.90 -24.30 7.36
N VAL A 224 -12.00 -24.95 7.04
CA VAL A 224 -13.34 -24.40 7.26
C VAL A 224 -14.23 -25.43 7.91
N ASP A 225 -14.93 -24.97 8.95
CA ASP A 225 -15.93 -25.73 9.67
C ASP A 225 -17.14 -24.84 9.88
N PRO A 226 -18.28 -25.10 9.21
CA PRO A 226 -19.46 -24.26 9.32
C PRO A 226 -20.05 -24.21 10.74
N THR A 227 -19.65 -25.11 11.64
CA THR A 227 -20.14 -25.18 13.03
C THR A 227 -19.39 -24.27 14.01
N THR A 228 -18.26 -23.69 13.59
CA THR A 228 -17.48 -22.72 14.38
C THR A 228 -17.91 -21.29 14.02
N PRO A 229 -18.02 -20.33 14.96
CA PRO A 229 -18.34 -18.94 14.62
C PRO A 229 -17.18 -18.22 13.92
N TYR A 230 -17.48 -17.53 12.81
CA TYR A 230 -16.53 -16.69 12.06
C TYR A 230 -17.02 -15.25 11.98
N ARG A 231 -16.16 -14.28 12.31
CA ARG A 231 -16.52 -12.85 12.27
C ARG A 231 -16.26 -12.21 10.92
N TRP A 232 -15.10 -12.50 10.34
CA TRP A 232 -14.61 -11.89 9.10
C TRP A 232 -14.61 -12.89 7.96
N GLY A 233 -15.52 -13.87 7.97
CA GLY A 233 -15.61 -14.93 6.97
C GLY A 233 -14.75 -16.15 7.27
N TYR A 234 -14.93 -17.19 6.45
CA TYR A 234 -14.23 -18.45 6.58
C TYR A 234 -12.75 -18.28 6.24
N ALA A 235 -11.88 -18.39 7.25
CA ALA A 235 -10.46 -18.07 7.17
C ALA A 235 -9.68 -18.68 8.33
N LEU A 236 -8.36 -18.63 8.24
CA LEU A 236 -7.44 -18.88 9.35
C LEU A 236 -7.23 -17.57 10.13
N TYR A 237 -7.52 -17.60 11.44
CA TYR A 237 -7.40 -16.45 12.33
C TYR A 237 -6.11 -16.56 13.13
N VAL A 238 -5.29 -15.52 13.07
CA VAL A 238 -3.91 -15.54 13.56
C VAL A 238 -3.70 -14.39 14.53
N SER A 239 -3.01 -14.68 15.63
CA SER A 239 -2.52 -13.70 16.58
C SER A 239 -1.00 -13.62 16.52
N ASP A 240 -0.45 -12.45 16.81
CA ASP A 240 0.99 -12.28 17.03
C ASP A 240 1.43 -12.75 18.43
N LYS A 241 0.51 -13.21 19.29
CA LYS A 241 0.79 -13.68 20.65
C LYS A 241 0.40 -15.14 20.84
N LEU A 242 1.35 -15.98 21.25
CA LEU A 242 1.11 -17.41 21.53
C LEU A 242 0.05 -17.62 22.62
N GLY A 243 0.04 -16.79 23.67
CA GLY A 243 -0.95 -16.88 24.74
C GLY A 243 -2.40 -16.71 24.25
N ILE A 244 -2.62 -15.85 23.25
CA ILE A 244 -3.94 -15.66 22.64
C ILE A 244 -4.35 -16.90 21.84
N ALA A 245 -3.44 -17.44 21.02
CA ALA A 245 -3.68 -18.68 20.29
C ALA A 245 -3.98 -19.86 21.22
N LYS A 246 -3.27 -19.95 22.37
CA LYS A 246 -3.53 -20.96 23.41
C LYS A 246 -4.91 -20.78 24.05
N TYR A 247 -5.32 -19.55 24.37
CA TYR A 247 -6.64 -19.28 24.93
C TYR A 247 -7.77 -19.80 24.02
N PHE A 248 -7.72 -19.52 22.72
CA PHE A 248 -8.72 -20.03 21.78
C PHE A 248 -8.65 -21.55 21.59
N CYS A 249 -7.46 -22.13 21.67
CA CYS A 249 -7.28 -23.58 21.68
C CYS A 249 -7.96 -24.23 22.89
N ASP A 250 -7.74 -23.71 24.10
CA ASP A 250 -8.35 -24.21 25.33
C ASP A 250 -9.87 -24.01 25.31
N TRP A 251 -10.33 -22.87 24.79
CA TRP A 251 -11.75 -22.60 24.59
C TRP A 251 -12.38 -23.64 23.67
N ASN A 252 -11.79 -23.93 22.51
CA ASN A 252 -12.30 -24.97 21.61
C ASN A 252 -12.33 -26.36 22.27
N ASN A 253 -11.30 -26.72 23.04
CA ASN A 253 -11.23 -28.01 23.74
C ASN A 253 -12.34 -28.22 24.78
N ASN A 254 -12.95 -27.15 25.28
CA ASN A 254 -14.05 -27.25 26.25
C ASN A 254 -15.41 -27.57 25.60
N TRP A 255 -15.54 -27.37 24.28
CA TRP A 255 -16.83 -27.51 23.57
C TRP A 255 -16.76 -28.51 22.42
N ASN A 256 -15.57 -28.86 21.93
CA ASN A 256 -15.37 -29.78 20.83
C ASN A 256 -14.83 -31.13 21.33
N SER A 257 -15.26 -32.23 20.69
CA SER A 257 -14.74 -33.57 20.97
C SER A 257 -13.31 -33.77 20.44
N GLU A 258 -12.89 -32.94 19.48
CA GLU A 258 -11.55 -32.99 18.90
C GLU A 258 -10.56 -32.06 19.62
N LYS A 259 -9.38 -32.61 19.96
CA LYS A 259 -8.30 -31.85 20.58
C LYS A 259 -7.71 -30.82 19.59
N SER A 260 -7.66 -29.58 20.05
CA SER A 260 -6.97 -28.45 19.44
C SER A 260 -5.56 -28.27 19.99
N TYR A 261 -4.71 -27.65 19.16
CA TYR A 261 -3.31 -27.39 19.44
C TYR A 261 -2.97 -25.93 19.08
N PRO A 262 -2.18 -25.23 19.92
CA PRO A 262 -1.50 -24.01 19.49
C PRO A 262 -0.54 -24.34 18.35
N CYS A 263 -0.61 -23.59 17.26
CA CYS A 263 0.18 -23.79 16.07
C CYS A 263 0.95 -22.51 15.73
N GLU A 264 2.21 -22.64 15.34
CA GLU A 264 2.91 -21.57 14.63
C GLU A 264 2.37 -21.45 13.21
N VAL A 265 2.18 -20.22 12.75
CA VAL A 265 1.79 -19.90 11.38
C VAL A 265 3.00 -19.35 10.63
N TRP A 266 3.36 -20.04 9.55
CA TRP A 266 4.51 -19.72 8.73
C TRP A 266 4.08 -19.34 7.31
N VAL A 267 4.73 -18.32 6.77
CA VAL A 267 4.70 -17.98 5.35
C VAL A 267 5.76 -18.84 4.66
N LYS A 268 5.39 -19.50 3.56
CA LYS A 268 6.28 -20.32 2.71
C LYS A 268 7.31 -19.47 1.96
N ASP A 269 6.91 -18.28 1.51
CA ASP A 269 7.77 -17.29 0.87
C ASP A 269 7.37 -15.85 1.25
N TYR A 270 8.25 -15.14 1.97
CA TYR A 270 7.96 -13.80 2.46
C TYR A 270 7.82 -12.77 1.35
N ASP A 271 8.56 -12.88 0.25
CA ASP A 271 8.55 -11.84 -0.78
C ASP A 271 7.24 -11.88 -1.57
N THR A 272 6.68 -13.07 -1.77
CA THR A 272 5.32 -13.24 -2.29
C THR A 272 4.29 -12.71 -1.29
N TRP A 273 4.45 -12.99 0.01
CA TRP A 273 3.62 -12.40 1.07
C TRP A 273 3.68 -10.86 1.09
N ALA A 274 4.86 -10.27 0.91
CA ALA A 274 5.05 -8.82 0.95
C ALA A 274 4.26 -8.12 -0.16
N LYS A 275 4.10 -8.76 -1.33
CA LYS A 275 3.32 -8.26 -2.48
C LYS A 275 1.81 -8.44 -2.33
N LEU A 276 1.37 -9.34 -1.46
CA LEU A 276 -0.06 -9.60 -1.26
C LEU A 276 -0.75 -8.38 -0.66
N ASN A 277 -1.95 -8.05 -1.16
CA ASN A 277 -2.76 -6.98 -0.62
C ASN A 277 -3.07 -7.23 0.87
N LYS A 278 -2.98 -6.18 1.68
CA LYS A 278 -3.31 -6.22 3.10
C LYS A 278 -4.11 -5.01 3.48
N ILE A 279 -5.11 -5.19 4.33
CA ILE A 279 -5.95 -4.11 4.80
C ILE A 279 -6.28 -4.26 6.28
N TRP A 280 -6.24 -3.15 7.02
CA TRP A 280 -6.69 -3.07 8.39
C TRP A 280 -8.06 -2.42 8.43
N ILE A 281 -9.09 -3.17 8.79
CA ILE A 281 -10.46 -2.67 8.84
C ILE A 281 -10.85 -2.31 10.28
N PRO A 282 -11.79 -1.38 10.50
CA PRO A 282 -12.32 -1.15 11.84
C PRO A 282 -13.15 -2.36 12.27
N GLU A 283 -13.13 -2.66 13.57
CA GLU A 283 -13.92 -3.76 14.12
C GLU A 283 -15.42 -3.45 14.07
N ASN A 284 -15.77 -2.22 14.42
CA ASN A 284 -17.13 -1.70 14.51
C ASN A 284 -17.31 -0.49 13.57
N ASP A 285 -18.55 -0.22 13.17
CA ASP A 285 -18.94 1.01 12.45
C ASP A 285 -18.23 1.23 11.09
N GLY A 286 -17.57 0.20 10.54
CA GLY A 286 -16.86 0.25 9.25
C GLY A 286 -17.75 0.34 8.02
N GLY A 287 -19.03 -0.04 8.15
CA GLY A 287 -19.93 -0.32 7.02
C GLY A 287 -19.84 -1.76 6.50
N ILE A 288 -19.02 -2.60 7.15
CA ILE A 288 -18.93 -4.04 6.88
C ILE A 288 -19.66 -4.78 7.98
N GLN A 289 -20.62 -5.62 7.60
CA GLN A 289 -21.34 -6.47 8.54
C GLN A 289 -20.47 -7.69 8.90
N GLN A 290 -20.24 -7.90 10.18
CA GLN A 290 -19.62 -9.13 10.69
C GLN A 290 -20.52 -10.35 10.39
N MET A 291 -19.89 -11.48 10.06
CA MET A 291 -20.60 -12.71 9.74
C MET A 291 -21.23 -13.34 10.99
N ASN A 292 -22.41 -13.95 10.83
CA ASN A 292 -23.06 -14.79 11.83
C ASN A 292 -23.47 -16.13 11.23
N ASN A 293 -22.47 -16.95 10.85
CA ASN A 293 -22.69 -18.21 10.15
C ASN A 293 -23.45 -19.27 10.96
N LEU A 294 -23.54 -19.14 12.29
CA LEU A 294 -24.29 -20.09 13.12
C LEU A 294 -25.81 -19.87 13.05
N SER A 295 -26.25 -18.66 12.72
CA SER A 295 -27.68 -18.32 12.61
C SER A 295 -28.14 -18.04 11.18
N TRP A 296 -27.20 -17.89 10.24
CA TRP A 296 -27.48 -17.59 8.84
C TRP A 296 -27.48 -18.85 7.99
N ASN A 297 -28.31 -18.86 6.94
CA ASN A 297 -28.23 -19.90 5.93
C ASN A 297 -26.99 -19.70 5.02
N ALA A 298 -26.70 -20.70 4.18
CA ALA A 298 -25.53 -20.70 3.32
C ALA A 298 -25.50 -19.51 2.34
N GLU A 299 -26.67 -19.09 1.84
CA GLU A 299 -26.77 -17.95 0.91
C GLU A 299 -26.48 -16.62 1.62
N GLN A 300 -27.05 -16.40 2.80
CA GLN A 300 -26.74 -15.22 3.62
C GLN A 300 -25.23 -15.15 3.95
N THR A 301 -24.64 -16.30 4.29
CA THR A 301 -23.21 -16.41 4.60
C THR A 301 -22.34 -16.16 3.37
N GLY A 302 -22.71 -16.70 2.21
CA GLY A 302 -22.04 -16.45 0.93
C GLY A 302 -22.11 -14.98 0.54
N ARG A 303 -23.30 -14.38 0.60
CA ARG A 303 -23.54 -12.97 0.25
C ARG A 303 -22.74 -12.03 1.15
N ASN A 304 -22.69 -12.27 2.46
CA ASN A 304 -21.89 -11.46 3.38
C ASN A 304 -20.40 -11.39 2.99
N GLN A 305 -19.79 -12.51 2.56
CA GLN A 305 -18.39 -12.50 2.14
C GLN A 305 -18.18 -11.73 0.83
N GLU A 306 -19.06 -11.95 -0.15
CA GLU A 306 -19.02 -11.22 -1.43
C GLU A 306 -19.28 -9.71 -1.23
N ASP A 307 -20.18 -9.36 -0.31
CA ASP A 307 -20.47 -7.97 0.07
C ASP A 307 -19.28 -7.30 0.75
N ARG A 308 -18.59 -8.00 1.66
CA ARG A 308 -17.36 -7.50 2.28
C ARG A 308 -16.28 -7.23 1.23
N ASP A 309 -15.99 -8.22 0.38
CA ASP A 309 -14.94 -8.11 -0.64
C ASP A 309 -15.21 -6.94 -1.60
N ARG A 310 -16.47 -6.79 -2.01
CA ARG A 310 -16.91 -5.66 -2.84
C ARG A 310 -16.80 -4.33 -2.10
N PHE A 311 -17.29 -4.25 -0.87
CA PHE A 311 -17.25 -3.02 -0.07
C PHE A 311 -15.81 -2.52 0.10
N ILE A 312 -14.88 -3.42 0.43
CA ILE A 312 -13.45 -3.09 0.59
C ILE A 312 -12.87 -2.57 -0.73
N ALA A 313 -13.18 -3.20 -1.85
CA ALA A 313 -12.70 -2.76 -3.16
C ALA A 313 -13.25 -1.38 -3.54
N GLU A 314 -14.55 -1.14 -3.34
CA GLU A 314 -15.23 0.10 -3.72
C GLU A 314 -14.86 1.28 -2.81
N ASN A 315 -14.72 1.06 -1.51
CA ASN A 315 -14.54 2.14 -0.53
C ASN A 315 -13.06 2.40 -0.22
N TRP A 316 -12.21 1.37 -0.30
CA TRP A 316 -10.81 1.44 0.15
C TRP A 316 -9.80 1.00 -0.90
N GLY A 317 -10.24 0.64 -2.11
CA GLY A 317 -9.37 0.36 -3.25
C GLY A 317 -8.55 -0.94 -3.14
N VAL A 318 -8.83 -1.79 -2.15
CA VAL A 318 -8.12 -3.06 -1.95
C VAL A 318 -8.92 -4.20 -2.55
N GLN A 319 -8.32 -4.95 -3.47
CA GLN A 319 -9.00 -6.05 -4.17
C GLN A 319 -8.56 -7.42 -3.66
N THR A 320 -9.43 -8.42 -3.80
CA THR A 320 -9.07 -9.83 -3.54
C THR A 320 -8.01 -10.34 -4.54
N PRO A 321 -7.12 -11.26 -4.11
CA PRO A 321 -6.99 -11.76 -2.73
C PRO A 321 -6.28 -10.75 -1.81
N TYR A 322 -6.66 -10.71 -0.54
CA TYR A 322 -6.01 -9.89 0.49
C TYR A 322 -5.95 -10.62 1.83
N VAL A 323 -5.13 -10.13 2.76
CA VAL A 323 -5.20 -10.47 4.20
C VAL A 323 -5.76 -9.30 4.98
N LEU A 324 -6.63 -9.59 5.94
CA LEU A 324 -7.34 -8.61 6.73
C LEU A 324 -6.76 -8.53 8.14
N PHE A 325 -6.69 -7.33 8.68
CA PHE A 325 -6.37 -7.05 10.07
C PHE A 325 -7.54 -6.34 10.71
N SER A 326 -7.80 -6.62 11.99
CA SER A 326 -8.77 -5.90 12.80
C SER A 326 -8.26 -5.84 14.24
N GLN A 327 -8.66 -4.80 14.96
CA GLN A 327 -8.57 -4.85 16.42
C GLN A 327 -9.75 -5.67 16.96
N HIS A 328 -9.58 -6.31 18.11
CA HIS A 328 -10.58 -7.17 18.73
C HIS A 328 -10.62 -6.91 20.24
N HIS A 329 -11.81 -6.77 20.83
CA HIS A 329 -11.98 -6.61 22.27
C HIS A 329 -11.41 -7.77 23.10
N TRP A 330 -10.90 -7.46 24.29
CA TRP A 330 -10.50 -8.47 25.26
C TRP A 330 -11.70 -9.33 25.69
N MET A 331 -11.51 -10.64 25.80
CA MET A 331 -12.54 -11.61 26.22
C MET A 331 -12.28 -12.15 27.62
N SER A 332 -13.34 -12.51 28.35
CA SER A 332 -13.20 -13.05 29.71
C SER A 332 -12.28 -14.28 29.76
N GLY A 333 -11.28 -14.23 30.65
CA GLY A 333 -10.28 -15.29 30.81
C GLY A 333 -9.11 -15.24 29.83
N MET A 334 -9.07 -14.26 28.93
CA MET A 334 -7.98 -14.08 27.98
C MET A 334 -6.71 -13.56 28.67
N PRO A 335 -5.50 -14.06 28.31
CA PRO A 335 -4.27 -13.62 28.96
C PRO A 335 -3.87 -12.19 28.55
N GLY A 336 -3.15 -11.49 29.45
CA GLY A 336 -2.64 -10.13 29.22
C GLY A 336 -3.56 -9.02 29.72
N PRO A 337 -3.23 -7.74 29.42
CA PRO A 337 -4.03 -6.60 29.83
C PRO A 337 -5.42 -6.63 29.19
N ARG A 338 -6.42 -6.02 29.85
CA ARG A 338 -7.80 -5.90 29.37
C ARG A 338 -7.91 -4.83 28.26
N GLU A 339 -7.16 -5.03 27.20
CA GLU A 339 -7.04 -4.14 26.05
C GLU A 339 -7.40 -4.87 24.76
N ARG A 340 -7.71 -4.11 23.70
CA ARG A 340 -7.92 -4.68 22.37
C ARG A 340 -6.62 -5.30 21.85
N TRP A 341 -6.76 -6.34 21.04
CA TRP A 341 -5.64 -7.06 20.44
C TRP A 341 -5.80 -7.16 18.93
N THR A 342 -4.67 -7.26 18.21
CA THR A 342 -4.69 -7.36 16.75
C THR A 342 -4.91 -8.79 16.30
N GLU A 343 -5.96 -8.97 15.52
CA GLU A 343 -6.29 -10.20 14.82
C GLU A 343 -5.95 -10.06 13.33
N MET A 344 -5.30 -11.09 12.78
CA MET A 344 -5.02 -11.19 11.35
C MET A 344 -5.81 -12.36 10.76
N VAL A 345 -6.49 -12.13 9.64
CA VAL A 345 -7.42 -13.05 9.00
C VAL A 345 -6.91 -13.43 7.61
N ILE A 346 -6.50 -14.69 7.47
CA ILE A 346 -5.93 -15.25 6.24
C ILE A 346 -6.99 -16.11 5.55
N TYR A 347 -7.56 -15.60 4.46
CA TYR A 347 -8.55 -16.35 3.67
C TYR A 347 -7.96 -17.59 3.02
N THR A 348 -8.79 -18.62 2.87
CA THR A 348 -8.34 -19.97 2.51
C THR A 348 -7.59 -20.04 1.17
N GLN A 349 -7.99 -19.25 0.16
CA GLN A 349 -7.30 -19.22 -1.13
C GLN A 349 -5.84 -18.76 -0.99
N VAL A 350 -5.60 -17.76 -0.13
CA VAL A 350 -4.25 -17.28 0.20
C VAL A 350 -3.53 -18.29 1.10
N GLN A 351 -4.21 -18.79 2.12
CA GLN A 351 -3.69 -19.73 3.11
C GLN A 351 -3.05 -20.94 2.44
N ARG A 352 -3.78 -21.60 1.52
CA ARG A 352 -3.31 -22.82 0.85
C ARG A 352 -2.04 -22.58 0.04
N ALA A 353 -2.00 -21.45 -0.66
CA ALA A 353 -0.91 -21.12 -1.55
C ALA A 353 0.37 -20.72 -0.78
N LEU A 354 0.25 -19.88 0.26
CA LEU A 354 1.39 -19.21 0.86
C LEU A 354 1.67 -19.57 2.32
N PHE A 355 0.79 -20.30 2.99
CA PHE A 355 0.90 -20.54 4.43
C PHE A 355 0.96 -22.01 4.79
N GLU A 356 1.59 -22.26 5.92
CA GLU A 356 1.62 -23.56 6.58
C GLU A 356 1.56 -23.39 8.10
N VAL A 357 1.19 -24.47 8.78
CA VAL A 357 1.03 -24.47 10.24
C VAL A 357 1.82 -25.60 10.89
N VAL A 358 2.46 -25.29 12.02
CA VAL A 358 3.27 -26.25 12.78
C VAL A 358 2.71 -26.35 14.20
N PRO A 359 2.13 -27.48 14.61
CA PRO A 359 1.59 -27.64 15.96
C PRO A 359 2.73 -27.64 17.00
N LEU A 360 2.46 -27.04 18.15
CA LEU A 360 3.34 -26.99 19.30
C LEU A 360 2.96 -28.05 20.33
N SER A 361 3.96 -28.64 20.98
CA SER A 361 3.75 -29.52 22.14
C SER A 361 3.48 -28.72 23.41
N ASP A 362 2.85 -29.35 24.41
CA ASP A 362 2.59 -28.73 25.72
C ASP A 362 3.89 -28.20 26.37
N PHE A 363 5.00 -28.91 26.18
CA PHE A 363 6.33 -28.46 26.62
C PHE A 363 6.78 -27.18 25.90
N GLN A 364 6.63 -27.10 24.57
CA GLN A 364 7.00 -25.91 23.80
C GLN A 364 6.13 -24.69 24.15
N VAL A 365 4.87 -24.91 24.49
CA VAL A 365 3.95 -23.87 24.98
C VAL A 365 4.34 -23.41 26.38
N ALA A 366 4.65 -24.34 27.30
CA ALA A 366 5.05 -24.05 28.67
C ALA A 366 6.39 -23.30 28.78
N GLN A 367 7.27 -23.43 27.79
CA GLN A 367 8.51 -22.66 27.70
C GLN A 367 8.29 -21.14 27.48
N ASN A 368 7.05 -20.67 27.33
CA ASN A 368 6.68 -19.27 27.18
C ASN A 368 7.50 -18.56 26.07
N ARG A 369 7.53 -19.16 24.87
CA ARG A 369 8.26 -18.63 23.72
C ARG A 369 7.79 -17.21 23.37
N ASP A 370 8.74 -16.38 22.94
CA ASP A 370 8.54 -14.98 22.57
C ASP A 370 7.29 -14.73 21.70
N PRO A 371 6.68 -13.53 21.78
CA PRO A 371 5.71 -13.07 20.79
C PRO A 371 6.26 -13.23 19.36
N SER A 372 5.37 -13.18 18.36
CA SER A 372 5.76 -13.23 16.96
C SER A 372 6.92 -12.27 16.70
N PRO A 373 7.95 -12.64 15.90
CA PRO A 373 9.01 -11.71 15.53
C PRO A 373 8.49 -10.53 14.68
N TYR A 374 7.21 -10.57 14.27
CA TYR A 374 6.52 -9.52 13.56
C TYR A 374 5.25 -9.10 14.32
N PRO A 375 5.36 -8.21 15.33
CA PRO A 375 4.19 -7.63 15.97
C PRO A 375 3.34 -6.91 14.92
N PHE A 376 2.08 -7.31 14.75
CA PHE A 376 1.26 -6.89 13.61
C PHE A 376 1.10 -5.38 13.48
N PRO A 377 0.84 -4.61 14.57
CA PRO A 377 0.84 -3.16 14.53
C PRO A 377 2.06 -2.54 13.86
N GLU A 378 3.25 -3.04 14.20
CA GLU A 378 4.53 -2.51 13.73
C GLU A 378 4.78 -2.84 12.25
N GLN A 379 3.98 -3.73 11.67
CA GLN A 379 4.09 -4.11 10.28
C GLN A 379 3.21 -3.30 9.32
N MET A 380 2.43 -2.32 9.80
CA MET A 380 1.55 -1.50 8.94
C MET A 380 2.29 -0.94 7.72
N LYS A 381 3.51 -0.46 7.91
CA LYS A 381 4.35 0.09 6.83
C LYS A 381 5.10 -1.01 6.06
N THR A 382 5.79 -1.91 6.76
CA THR A 382 6.66 -2.93 6.13
C THR A 382 5.87 -3.92 5.28
N TRP A 383 4.63 -4.24 5.66
CA TRP A 383 3.76 -5.12 4.89
C TRP A 383 2.81 -4.39 3.94
N SER A 384 2.95 -3.06 3.82
CA SER A 384 2.09 -2.20 2.99
C SER A 384 0.61 -2.40 3.31
N ILE A 385 0.26 -2.41 4.60
CA ILE A 385 -1.11 -2.59 5.06
C ILE A 385 -1.88 -1.29 4.81
N THR A 386 -2.94 -1.37 4.01
CA THR A 386 -3.85 -0.24 3.82
C THR A 386 -4.63 0.00 5.12
N VAL A 387 -4.58 1.21 5.67
CA VAL A 387 -5.33 1.59 6.88
C VAL A 387 -6.32 2.71 6.51
N PRO A 388 -7.59 2.40 6.25
CA PRO A 388 -8.63 3.39 5.96
C PRO A 388 -8.82 4.40 7.10
N ASP A 389 -9.31 5.59 6.76
CA ASP A 389 -9.52 6.66 7.75
C ASP A 389 -10.54 6.28 8.82
N LYS A 390 -11.52 5.44 8.49
CA LYS A 390 -12.45 4.86 9.49
C LYS A 390 -11.71 4.00 10.52
N THR A 391 -10.71 3.23 10.10
CA THR A 391 -9.87 2.44 11.00
C THR A 391 -9.03 3.36 11.90
N LYS A 392 -8.40 4.40 11.32
CA LYS A 392 -7.66 5.41 12.09
C LYS A 392 -8.56 6.12 13.11
N ALA A 393 -9.82 6.41 12.74
CA ALA A 393 -10.81 7.01 13.63
C ALA A 393 -11.20 6.06 14.78
N GLU A 394 -11.35 4.76 14.50
CA GLU A 394 -11.55 3.76 15.55
C GLU A 394 -10.38 3.70 16.52
N PHE A 395 -9.12 3.69 16.03
CA PHE A 395 -7.94 3.72 16.88
C PHE A 395 -7.94 4.94 17.82
N ARG A 396 -8.32 6.13 17.31
CA ARG A 396 -8.48 7.33 18.14
C ARG A 396 -9.57 7.17 19.19
N ARG A 397 -10.73 6.60 18.82
CA ARG A 397 -11.86 6.36 19.73
C ARG A 397 -11.47 5.47 20.91
N TYR A 398 -10.63 4.47 20.67
CA TYR A 398 -10.12 3.55 21.70
C TYR A 398 -8.80 4.00 22.33
N ARG A 399 -8.31 5.22 22.04
CA ARG A 399 -7.06 5.78 22.57
C ARG A 399 -5.82 4.92 22.25
N GLU A 400 -5.83 4.25 21.10
CA GLU A 400 -4.74 3.40 20.62
C GLU A 400 -3.69 4.24 19.88
N THR A 401 -3.09 5.21 20.58
CA THR A 401 -2.21 6.25 20.00
C THR A 401 -1.05 5.69 19.18
N LYS A 402 -0.46 4.57 19.61
CA LYS A 402 0.61 3.87 18.86
C LYS A 402 0.12 3.42 17.47
N LEU A 403 -1.11 2.92 17.34
CA LEU A 403 -1.67 2.49 16.07
C LEU A 403 -1.98 3.68 15.15
N VAL A 404 -2.48 4.78 15.72
CA VAL A 404 -2.69 6.03 14.96
C VAL A 404 -1.37 6.51 14.38
N GLN A 405 -0.31 6.55 15.19
CA GLN A 405 1.03 6.96 14.76
C GLN A 405 1.57 6.08 13.62
N LEU A 406 1.50 4.75 13.78
CA LEU A 406 1.97 3.79 12.78
C LEU A 406 1.17 3.87 11.47
N ALA A 407 -0.11 4.26 11.54
CA ALA A 407 -0.98 4.41 10.37
C ALA A 407 -0.82 5.75 9.63
N THR A 408 -0.12 6.75 10.18
CA THR A 408 -0.06 8.12 9.61
C THR A 408 1.35 8.64 9.31
N ALA A 409 2.40 7.86 9.50
CA ALA A 409 3.78 8.34 9.32
C ALA A 409 4.20 8.45 7.83
N ALA A 410 4.30 9.68 7.32
CA ALA A 410 4.90 10.01 6.01
C ALA A 410 6.34 10.55 6.19
N ASN A 411 7.31 9.96 5.48
CA ASN A 411 8.71 10.43 5.47
C ASN A 411 8.93 11.39 4.29
N THR A 412 9.50 12.57 4.52
CA THR A 412 10.04 13.44 3.46
C THR A 412 11.44 13.93 3.82
N VAL A 413 12.34 13.97 2.84
CA VAL A 413 13.62 14.71 2.85
C VAL A 413 13.65 15.50 1.52
N ALA A 414 13.88 16.81 1.59
CA ALA A 414 14.14 17.66 0.44
C ALA A 414 15.62 18.08 0.44
N PRO A 415 16.32 18.10 -0.70
CA PRO A 415 17.66 18.67 -0.83
C PRO A 415 17.60 20.16 -1.19
N SER A 416 18.43 20.97 -0.53
CA SER A 416 18.71 22.37 -0.86
C SER A 416 20.07 22.51 -1.55
N ASN A 417 20.06 22.87 -2.83
CA ASN A 417 21.08 23.73 -3.45
C ASN A 417 20.61 24.14 -4.85
N PRO A 418 20.74 25.43 -5.25
CA PRO A 418 20.52 25.86 -6.63
C PRO A 418 21.56 25.18 -7.55
N GLY A 419 21.09 24.57 -8.63
CA GLY A 419 21.91 23.80 -9.58
C GLY A 419 21.02 23.08 -10.60
N THR A 420 21.61 22.27 -11.48
CA THR A 420 20.87 21.36 -12.37
C THR A 420 20.93 19.94 -11.79
N PRO A 421 20.13 19.60 -10.77
CA PRO A 421 20.28 18.36 -10.04
C PRO A 421 19.92 17.16 -10.91
N ASP A 422 20.63 16.08 -10.67
CA ASP A 422 20.38 14.77 -11.24
C ASP A 422 19.36 14.02 -10.39
N ILE A 423 18.63 13.08 -10.99
CA ILE A 423 17.86 12.11 -10.20
C ILE A 423 18.84 11.09 -9.64
N VAL A 424 18.75 10.81 -8.35
CA VAL A 424 19.42 9.68 -7.69
C VAL A 424 18.35 8.73 -7.21
N ALA A 425 18.40 7.48 -7.68
CA ALA A 425 17.38 6.48 -7.45
C ALA A 425 18.01 5.25 -6.78
N PHE A 426 17.73 5.08 -5.50
CA PHE A 426 18.06 3.88 -4.72
C PHE A 426 17.00 2.81 -5.03
N GLY A 427 17.34 1.96 -5.98
CA GLY A 427 16.48 0.89 -6.47
C GLY A 427 16.49 -0.33 -5.56
N VAL A 428 16.00 -1.43 -6.12
CA VAL A 428 15.99 -2.71 -5.40
C VAL A 428 17.33 -3.46 -5.52
N TYR A 429 18.11 -3.25 -6.59
CA TYR A 429 19.40 -3.94 -6.81
C TYR A 429 20.61 -3.01 -6.90
N ASP A 430 20.39 -1.71 -7.05
CA ASP A 430 21.43 -0.75 -7.36
C ASP A 430 21.04 0.67 -6.93
N VAL A 431 22.03 1.56 -7.00
CA VAL A 431 21.82 3.01 -6.99
C VAL A 431 22.15 3.52 -8.38
N VAL A 432 21.18 4.13 -9.04
CA VAL A 432 21.33 4.67 -10.40
C VAL A 432 21.09 6.17 -10.39
N THR A 433 21.72 6.87 -11.33
CA THR A 433 21.45 8.28 -11.57
C THR A 433 20.97 8.53 -12.99
N PHE A 434 20.11 9.54 -13.13
CA PHE A 434 19.66 10.08 -14.41
C PHE A 434 20.10 11.53 -14.47
N ARG A 435 21.02 11.83 -15.40
CA ARG A 435 21.57 13.17 -15.61
C ARG A 435 20.92 13.89 -16.78
N ASP A 436 20.96 15.22 -16.77
CA ASP A 436 20.36 16.09 -17.80
C ASP A 436 18.84 15.86 -17.95
N ILE A 437 18.09 15.80 -16.85
CA ILE A 437 16.66 15.44 -16.85
C ILE A 437 15.73 16.47 -17.53
N THR A 438 16.27 17.57 -18.02
CA THR A 438 15.54 18.53 -18.87
C THR A 438 15.48 18.11 -20.34
N ARG A 439 16.23 17.06 -20.73
CA ARG A 439 16.28 16.46 -22.07
C ARG A 439 15.42 15.19 -22.16
N PRO A 440 14.90 14.84 -23.35
CA PRO A 440 14.02 13.66 -23.51
C PRO A 440 14.69 12.32 -23.14
N ASN A 441 16.01 12.21 -23.34
CA ASN A 441 16.80 11.01 -23.09
C ASN A 441 17.93 11.34 -22.11
N PRO A 442 17.68 11.31 -20.79
CA PRO A 442 18.70 11.55 -19.80
C PRO A 442 19.76 10.45 -19.81
N ARG A 443 20.99 10.80 -19.43
CA ARG A 443 22.09 9.83 -19.35
C ARG A 443 21.95 9.01 -18.08
N VAL A 444 22.10 7.70 -18.19
CA VAL A 444 21.95 6.78 -17.06
C VAL A 444 23.31 6.22 -16.66
N HIS A 445 23.62 6.29 -15.37
CA HIS A 445 24.82 5.69 -14.79
C HIS A 445 24.47 4.91 -13.53
N THR A 446 25.01 3.69 -13.40
CA THR A 446 24.98 2.98 -12.12
C THR A 446 26.06 3.56 -11.23
N LEU A 447 25.66 4.12 -10.09
CA LEU A 447 26.56 4.71 -9.11
C LEU A 447 27.13 3.64 -8.17
N VAL A 448 26.24 2.77 -7.66
CA VAL A 448 26.58 1.67 -6.76
C VAL A 448 25.89 0.40 -7.26
N SER A 449 26.67 -0.67 -7.44
CA SER A 449 26.16 -2.01 -7.75
C SER A 449 26.20 -2.90 -6.51
N ASN A 450 25.12 -3.62 -6.22
CA ASN A 450 25.02 -4.65 -5.18
C ASN A 450 25.05 -4.21 -3.70
N ASP A 451 24.85 -2.92 -3.41
CA ASP A 451 24.56 -2.44 -2.05
C ASP A 451 23.61 -1.22 -2.12
N LEU A 452 23.16 -0.72 -0.98
CA LEU A 452 22.25 0.44 -0.82
C LEU A 452 20.86 0.28 -1.47
N GLY A 453 20.54 -0.91 -1.98
CA GLY A 453 19.25 -1.31 -2.52
C GLY A 453 18.47 -2.26 -1.60
N LEU A 454 17.19 -2.47 -1.89
CA LEU A 454 16.36 -3.37 -1.07
C LEU A 454 16.88 -4.81 -1.05
N TYR A 455 17.12 -5.41 -2.21
CA TYR A 455 17.69 -6.75 -2.34
C TYR A 455 19.22 -6.73 -2.37
N ALA A 456 19.80 -5.61 -2.76
CA ALA A 456 21.23 -5.33 -2.72
C ALA A 456 21.62 -4.66 -1.39
N GLY A 457 21.91 -5.46 -0.36
CA GLY A 457 22.31 -4.96 0.96
C GLY A 457 21.19 -4.85 2.01
N ASN A 458 19.96 -5.31 1.70
CA ASN A 458 18.82 -5.35 2.63
C ASN A 458 18.38 -3.97 3.16
N TRP A 459 18.37 -2.95 2.30
CA TRP A 459 18.03 -1.58 2.69
C TRP A 459 16.52 -1.31 2.71
N GLN A 460 15.96 -1.09 3.90
CA GLN A 460 14.53 -0.90 4.12
C GLN A 460 14.20 0.55 4.50
N THR A 461 13.22 1.16 3.83
CA THR A 461 12.79 2.56 4.11
C THR A 461 12.15 2.77 5.48
N SER A 462 11.78 1.68 6.17
CA SER A 462 11.27 1.69 7.54
C SER A 462 12.36 1.63 8.61
N ARG A 463 13.59 1.26 8.26
CA ARG A 463 14.71 1.06 9.21
C ARG A 463 15.90 1.96 8.92
N HIS A 464 16.23 2.09 7.64
CA HIS A 464 17.45 2.70 7.15
C HIS A 464 17.16 4.01 6.41
N LEU A 465 18.12 4.94 6.47
CA LEU A 465 18.08 6.18 5.70
C LEU A 465 19.15 6.13 4.61
N ARG A 466 18.81 6.64 3.43
CA ARG A 466 19.71 6.78 2.29
C ARG A 466 19.62 8.22 1.81
N LEU A 467 20.72 8.92 1.95
CA LEU A 467 20.87 10.35 1.70
C LEU A 467 22.03 10.58 0.74
N VAL A 468 22.12 11.82 0.29
CA VAL A 468 23.22 12.32 -0.53
C VAL A 468 23.63 13.68 0.01
N ALA A 469 24.93 13.93 0.11
CA ALA A 469 25.49 15.16 0.66
C ALA A 469 26.95 15.33 0.24
N ASP A 470 27.46 16.55 0.17
CA ASP A 470 28.88 16.81 -0.03
C ASP A 470 29.67 16.53 1.26
N LEU A 471 30.42 15.42 1.29
CA LEU A 471 31.27 15.05 2.41
C LEU A 471 32.73 15.48 2.22
N THR A 472 33.09 16.01 1.06
CA THR A 472 34.49 16.30 0.70
C THR A 472 34.78 17.80 0.56
N GLY A 473 33.74 18.61 0.40
CA GLY A 473 33.82 20.06 0.17
C GLY A 473 34.03 20.42 -1.29
N ASN A 474 33.80 19.48 -2.21
CA ASN A 474 33.98 19.68 -3.65
C ASN A 474 32.69 20.14 -4.35
N LYS A 475 31.62 20.42 -3.60
CA LYS A 475 30.27 20.81 -4.04
C LYS A 475 29.52 19.75 -4.84
N THR A 476 30.02 18.51 -4.87
CA THR A 476 29.32 17.37 -5.47
C THR A 476 28.87 16.43 -4.38
N SER A 477 27.69 15.82 -4.56
CA SER A 477 27.13 14.95 -3.52
C SER A 477 27.76 13.55 -3.57
N ASP A 478 28.11 13.06 -2.39
CA ASP A 478 28.45 11.68 -2.09
C ASP A 478 27.18 10.92 -1.65
N ILE A 479 27.24 9.59 -1.63
CA ILE A 479 26.14 8.74 -1.15
C ILE A 479 26.40 8.32 0.30
N VAL A 480 25.37 8.45 1.14
CA VAL A 480 25.42 8.09 2.56
C VAL A 480 24.24 7.20 2.92
N GLY A 481 24.52 6.06 3.56
CA GLY A 481 23.52 5.13 4.06
C GLY A 481 23.63 4.94 5.56
N PHE A 482 22.59 5.27 6.33
CA PHE A 482 22.46 4.89 7.74
C PHE A 482 21.83 3.49 7.81
N GLY A 483 22.68 2.47 7.82
CA GLY A 483 22.28 1.07 7.65
C GLY A 483 21.84 0.36 8.92
N GLU A 484 22.02 -0.96 8.92
CA GLU A 484 21.68 -1.81 10.06
C GLU A 484 22.69 -1.63 11.21
N SER A 485 24.00 -1.76 10.93
CA SER A 485 25.06 -1.68 11.96
C SER A 485 26.06 -0.55 11.76
N ALA A 486 26.07 0.09 10.59
CA ALA A 486 27.05 1.12 10.28
C ALA A 486 26.49 2.16 9.32
N VAL A 487 26.99 3.39 9.45
CA VAL A 487 26.88 4.41 8.41
C VAL A 487 27.86 4.01 7.30
N LEU A 488 27.34 3.84 6.09
CA LEU A 488 28.11 3.58 4.88
C LEU A 488 28.28 4.88 4.09
N VAL A 489 29.46 5.07 3.52
CA VAL A 489 29.76 6.16 2.59
C VAL A 489 30.30 5.59 1.29
N SER A 490 29.84 6.17 0.19
CA SER A 490 30.35 5.95 -1.16
C SER A 490 30.63 7.33 -1.76
N LEU A 491 31.92 7.65 -1.90
CA LEU A 491 32.40 8.95 -2.35
C LEU A 491 32.30 9.08 -3.87
N ASN A 492 31.93 10.26 -4.34
CA ASN A 492 31.90 10.64 -5.74
C ASN A 492 33.31 10.92 -6.25
N ASN A 493 33.73 10.22 -7.30
CA ASN A 493 35.07 10.35 -7.88
C ASN A 493 35.18 11.50 -8.90
N GLY A 494 34.10 12.25 -9.15
CA GLY A 494 34.07 13.38 -10.09
C GLY A 494 34.02 12.99 -11.57
N ASN A 495 33.84 11.70 -11.88
CA ASN A 495 33.82 11.16 -13.24
C ASN A 495 32.64 10.21 -13.49
N ASN A 496 31.50 10.47 -12.85
CA ASN A 496 30.29 9.64 -12.86
C ASN A 496 30.46 8.23 -12.27
N THR A 497 31.53 8.01 -11.50
CA THR A 497 31.72 6.80 -10.73
C THR A 497 31.78 7.13 -9.24
N PHE A 498 31.39 6.15 -8.42
CA PHE A 498 31.50 6.25 -6.98
C PHE A 498 32.40 5.14 -6.45
N SER A 499 33.11 5.43 -5.37
CA SER A 499 33.85 4.41 -4.61
C SER A 499 32.89 3.38 -4.01
N PRO A 500 33.29 2.11 -3.84
CA PRO A 500 32.43 1.12 -3.18
C PRO A 500 31.98 1.59 -1.79
N PRO A 501 30.72 1.32 -1.39
CA PRO A 501 30.25 1.64 -0.04
C PRO A 501 31.15 1.01 1.02
N ARG A 502 31.62 1.84 1.97
CA ARG A 502 32.45 1.40 3.09
C ARG A 502 31.86 1.87 4.42
N PRO A 503 31.93 1.08 5.50
CA PRO A 503 31.53 1.53 6.82
C PRO A 503 32.47 2.63 7.32
N VAL A 504 31.90 3.70 7.87
CA VAL A 504 32.65 4.86 8.38
C VAL A 504 32.35 5.20 9.83
N LEU A 505 31.22 4.72 10.36
CA LEU A 505 30.80 4.96 11.74
C LEU A 505 29.85 3.85 12.20
N TYR A 506 30.04 3.34 13.43
CA TYR A 506 29.22 2.29 14.05
C TYR A 506 28.26 2.89 15.10
N ASP A 507 27.51 3.90 14.68
CA ASP A 507 26.49 4.62 15.46
C ASP A 507 25.48 5.23 14.46
N PHE A 508 24.44 5.94 14.90
CA PHE A 508 23.40 6.53 14.03
C PHE A 508 22.60 5.50 13.22
N THR A 509 22.69 4.22 13.57
CA THR A 509 22.14 3.10 12.80
C THR A 509 21.15 2.28 13.60
N TYR A 510 20.43 1.37 12.93
CA TYR A 510 19.32 0.65 13.55
C TYR A 510 19.76 -0.18 14.76
N SER A 511 20.79 -1.01 14.59
CA SER A 511 21.33 -1.92 15.61
C SER A 511 22.52 -1.30 16.37
N SER A 512 23.28 -0.39 15.76
CA SER A 512 24.37 0.32 16.45
C SER A 512 23.98 1.76 16.72
N GLY A 513 23.66 2.03 17.99
CA GLY A 513 23.09 3.30 18.46
C GLY A 513 21.56 3.29 18.66
N ASN A 514 20.88 2.20 18.30
CA ASN A 514 19.43 2.01 18.49
C ASN A 514 18.55 3.06 17.79
N TRP A 515 18.95 3.54 16.62
CA TRP A 515 18.21 4.61 15.93
C TRP A 515 16.94 4.10 15.26
N ARG A 516 15.85 4.87 15.36
CA ARG A 516 14.52 4.53 14.84
C ARG A 516 13.99 5.68 13.99
N ILE A 517 13.38 5.37 12.84
CA ILE A 517 12.85 6.39 11.93
C ILE A 517 11.64 7.09 12.57
N GLU A 518 10.87 6.38 13.37
CA GLU A 518 9.67 6.85 14.05
C GLU A 518 9.95 7.76 15.26
N ASN A 519 11.15 7.70 15.83
CA ASN A 519 11.53 8.46 17.04
C ASN A 519 12.61 9.51 16.75
N HIS A 520 13.54 9.22 15.85
CA HIS A 520 14.77 10.00 15.68
C HIS A 520 14.89 10.59 14.28
N ILE A 521 15.56 11.73 14.20
CA ILE A 521 15.87 12.42 12.94
C ILE A 521 17.39 12.35 12.73
N ARG A 522 17.82 12.03 11.50
CA ARG A 522 19.23 12.03 11.09
C ARG A 522 19.37 12.83 9.81
N LEU A 523 20.28 13.80 9.84
CA LEU A 523 20.55 14.75 8.77
C LEU A 523 22.04 14.74 8.44
N LEU A 524 22.36 15.28 7.26
CA LEU A 524 23.71 15.61 6.84
C LEU A 524 23.76 17.12 6.60
N ALA A 525 24.60 17.83 7.33
CA ALA A 525 24.61 19.29 7.32
C ALA A 525 25.98 19.84 7.74
N ASP A 526 26.45 20.90 7.09
CA ASP A 526 27.68 21.60 7.48
C ASP A 526 27.43 22.55 8.65
N VAL A 527 27.29 22.00 9.85
CA VAL A 527 27.03 22.75 11.08
C VAL A 527 28.31 23.40 11.65
N ARG A 528 29.45 23.23 11.00
CA ARG A 528 30.74 23.82 11.41
C ARG A 528 31.31 24.81 10.40
N GLY A 529 30.61 25.06 9.29
CA GLY A 529 31.10 25.95 8.22
C GLY A 529 32.39 25.47 7.57
N THR A 530 32.61 24.15 7.51
CA THR A 530 33.84 23.53 6.99
C THR A 530 33.80 23.29 5.48
N GLY A 531 32.67 23.56 4.85
CA GLY A 531 32.33 23.16 3.48
C GLY A 531 31.93 21.68 3.36
N ARG A 532 31.92 20.91 4.45
CA ARG A 532 31.63 19.47 4.45
C ARG A 532 30.48 19.16 5.40
N CYS A 533 29.56 18.32 4.96
CA CYS A 533 28.46 17.91 5.83
C CYS A 533 28.95 16.99 6.96
N ASP A 534 28.55 17.34 8.20
CA ASP A 534 28.61 16.49 9.38
C ASP A 534 27.35 15.62 9.48
N ILE A 535 27.37 14.59 10.33
CA ILE A 535 26.15 13.88 10.72
C ILE A 535 25.54 14.61 11.92
N VAL A 536 24.26 14.96 11.80
CA VAL A 536 23.46 15.55 12.89
C VAL A 536 22.30 14.62 13.20
N GLY A 537 22.18 14.18 14.45
CA GLY A 537 21.12 13.27 14.88
C GLY A 537 20.37 13.78 16.10
N PHE A 538 19.05 13.90 15.99
CA PHE A 538 18.16 14.13 17.13
C PHE A 538 17.78 12.77 17.71
N GLY A 539 18.50 12.35 18.75
CA GLY A 539 18.43 11.01 19.32
C GLY A 539 17.55 10.93 20.58
N ASP A 540 17.83 9.92 21.40
CA ASP A 540 17.09 9.68 22.65
C ASP A 540 17.38 10.74 23.71
N ALA A 541 18.63 11.19 23.85
CA ALA A 541 19.08 12.04 24.98
C ALA A 541 19.64 13.41 24.56
N GLY A 542 19.49 13.78 23.29
CA GLY A 542 19.90 15.09 22.79
C GLY A 542 20.15 15.11 21.30
N VAL A 543 20.73 16.22 20.85
CA VAL A 543 21.32 16.35 19.52
C VAL A 543 22.75 15.83 19.57
N LEU A 544 23.01 14.75 18.83
CA LEU A 544 24.34 14.21 18.62
C LEU A 544 24.94 14.72 17.32
N ILE A 545 26.24 15.01 17.34
CA ILE A 545 27.02 15.31 16.14
C ILE A 545 28.14 14.28 16.00
N ALA A 546 28.32 13.75 14.78
CA ALA A 546 29.56 13.12 14.38
C ALA A 546 30.23 14.00 13.31
N GLN A 547 31.42 14.51 13.64
CA GLN A 547 32.15 15.46 12.82
C GLN A 547 32.77 14.77 11.62
N ASN A 548 32.60 15.36 10.44
CA ASN A 548 33.32 14.97 9.25
C ASN A 548 34.79 15.43 9.35
N MET A 549 35.68 14.45 9.44
CA MET A 549 37.13 14.65 9.60
C MET A 549 37.86 14.76 8.25
N GLY A 550 37.12 14.73 7.13
CA GLY A 550 37.66 14.72 5.77
C GLY A 550 37.79 13.31 5.20
N GLY A 551 37.81 13.23 3.86
CA GLY A 551 37.91 11.96 3.12
C GLY A 551 36.75 10.98 3.37
N GLY A 552 35.58 11.49 3.79
CA GLY A 552 34.42 10.68 4.14
C GLY A 552 34.52 9.94 5.48
N ASN A 553 35.46 10.30 6.36
CA ASN A 553 35.58 9.71 7.70
C ASN A 553 34.90 10.59 8.75
N PHE A 554 34.33 9.97 9.78
CA PHE A 554 33.62 10.67 10.85
C PHE A 554 34.24 10.40 12.22
N SER A 555 34.14 11.37 13.13
CA SER A 555 34.39 11.15 14.55
C SER A 555 33.31 10.24 15.15
N PRO A 556 33.53 9.66 16.34
CA PRO A 556 32.44 9.17 17.17
C PRO A 556 31.39 10.27 17.40
N GLY A 557 30.13 9.87 17.59
CA GLY A 557 29.06 10.78 17.97
C GLY A 557 29.28 11.34 19.37
N TYR A 558 29.12 12.65 19.55
CA TYR A 558 29.11 13.30 20.86
C TYR A 558 27.84 14.13 21.05
N LEU A 559 27.44 14.33 22.30
CA LEU A 559 26.30 15.16 22.67
C LEU A 559 26.61 16.64 22.45
N ALA A 560 26.00 17.24 21.43
CA ALA A 560 26.18 18.64 21.08
C ALA A 560 25.20 19.57 21.81
N LEU A 561 24.01 19.07 22.15
CA LEU A 561 22.98 19.76 22.92
C LEU A 561 22.08 18.75 23.64
N ASN A 562 21.78 19.00 24.92
CA ASN A 562 20.85 18.20 25.73
C ASN A 562 19.42 18.78 25.64
N ASP A 563 18.84 18.76 24.45
CA ASP A 563 17.46 19.17 24.13
C ASP A 563 17.08 18.60 22.75
N PHE A 564 15.84 18.86 22.29
CA PHE A 564 15.27 18.42 21.01
C PHE A 564 15.21 16.90 20.83
N ASP A 565 15.20 16.16 21.93
CA ASP A 565 15.36 14.71 21.98
C ASP A 565 14.10 13.96 22.42
N HIS A 566 14.12 12.64 22.16
CA HIS A 566 12.98 11.78 22.43
C HIS A 566 12.61 11.71 23.92
N ASN A 567 13.61 11.58 24.81
CA ASN A 567 13.37 11.44 26.25
C ASN A 567 12.81 12.73 26.88
N SER A 568 13.14 13.88 26.31
CA SER A 568 12.57 15.19 26.67
C SER A 568 11.19 15.45 26.04
N GLY A 569 10.61 14.48 25.32
CA GLY A 569 9.24 14.55 24.79
C GLY A 569 9.14 14.99 23.32
N TRP A 570 10.26 15.21 22.61
CA TRP A 570 10.22 15.53 21.19
C TRP A 570 9.93 14.28 20.35
N VAL A 571 8.87 14.31 19.53
CA VAL A 571 8.45 13.16 18.71
C VAL A 571 8.22 13.56 17.26
N VAL A 572 8.63 12.72 16.31
CA VAL A 572 8.67 13.05 14.86
C VAL A 572 7.29 13.38 14.29
N TYR A 573 6.23 12.71 14.77
CA TYR A 573 4.87 12.91 14.28
C TYR A 573 4.15 14.14 14.87
N ARG A 574 4.78 14.87 15.80
CA ARG A 574 4.17 16.02 16.48
C ARG A 574 5.05 17.27 16.41
N HIS A 575 6.35 17.10 16.58
CA HIS A 575 7.33 18.17 16.75
C HIS A 575 8.38 18.17 15.60
N PRO A 576 8.12 18.93 14.51
CA PRO A 576 9.10 19.17 13.46
C PRO A 576 10.39 19.81 14.01
N ARG A 577 11.54 19.38 13.49
CA ARG A 577 12.87 19.91 13.80
C ARG A 577 13.65 20.09 12.51
N PHE A 578 14.28 21.24 12.35
CA PHE A 578 15.02 21.62 11.16
C PHE A 578 16.37 22.25 11.53
N LEU A 579 17.20 22.43 10.50
CA LEU A 579 18.43 23.19 10.57
C LEU A 579 18.33 24.36 9.57
N ALA A 580 18.62 25.59 10.02
CA ALA A 580 18.59 26.78 9.17
C ALA A 580 19.47 27.89 9.78
N ASP A 581 20.01 28.78 8.96
CA ASP A 581 20.76 29.96 9.44
C ASP A 581 19.78 31.09 9.75
N PHE A 582 19.62 31.43 11.04
CA PHE A 582 18.75 32.52 11.48
C PHE A 582 19.51 33.83 11.72
N THR A 583 20.85 33.78 11.70
CA THR A 583 21.71 34.92 12.06
C THR A 583 22.40 35.55 10.85
N GLY A 584 22.46 34.81 9.73
CA GLY A 584 23.20 35.18 8.53
C GLY A 584 24.71 34.95 8.66
N ASN A 585 25.14 34.09 9.59
CA ASN A 585 26.56 33.82 9.84
C ASN A 585 27.12 32.68 8.99
N GLY A 586 26.30 32.04 8.15
CA GLY A 586 26.67 30.94 7.26
C GLY A 586 26.71 29.57 7.94
N THR A 587 26.34 29.45 9.21
CA THR A 587 26.23 28.18 9.94
C THR A 587 24.78 27.90 10.32
N LEU A 588 24.40 26.63 10.32
CA LEU A 588 23.01 26.24 10.56
C LEU A 588 22.72 26.10 12.06
N ASP A 589 21.71 26.83 12.54
CA ASP A 589 21.13 26.71 13.87
C ASP A 589 20.07 25.60 13.91
N ILE A 590 19.64 25.20 15.12
CA ILE A 590 18.51 24.29 15.28
C ILE A 590 17.24 25.10 15.51
N ILE A 591 16.16 24.70 14.85
CA ILE A 591 14.81 25.12 15.17
C ILE A 591 13.91 23.90 15.41
N GLY A 592 13.12 23.95 16.48
CA GLY A 592 12.13 22.93 16.79
C GLY A 592 10.77 23.54 17.11
N PHE A 593 9.74 23.05 16.42
CA PHE A 593 8.35 23.38 16.70
C PHE A 593 7.87 22.47 17.84
N GLY A 594 8.01 22.94 19.08
CA GLY A 594 7.74 22.16 20.29
C GLY A 594 6.24 22.01 20.59
N GLU A 595 5.90 21.80 21.86
CA GLU A 595 4.51 21.63 22.29
C GLU A 595 3.76 22.97 22.35
N ASN A 596 4.34 23.98 23.01
CA ASN A 596 3.72 25.29 23.28
C ASN A 596 4.44 26.47 22.63
N CYS A 597 5.62 26.24 22.05
CA CYS A 597 6.49 27.31 21.55
C CYS A 597 7.42 26.75 20.46
N VAL A 598 7.78 27.59 19.51
CA VAL A 598 8.90 27.36 18.60
C VAL A 598 10.18 27.73 19.32
N PHE A 599 11.14 26.81 19.35
CA PHE A 599 12.42 26.97 20.01
C PHE A 599 13.55 27.05 19.00
N ILE A 600 14.52 27.94 19.25
CA ILE A 600 15.76 28.02 18.48
C ILE A 600 16.96 27.80 19.42
N ALA A 601 17.92 27.01 18.96
CA ALA A 601 19.23 26.89 19.58
C ALA A 601 20.30 27.32 18.58
N LEU A 602 20.88 28.50 18.83
CA LEU A 602 21.91 29.09 17.97
C LEU A 602 23.19 28.25 17.97
N ASN A 603 23.80 28.14 16.80
CA ASN A 603 25.05 27.44 16.59
C ASN A 603 26.24 28.28 17.09
N LYS A 604 27.19 27.61 17.76
CA LYS A 604 28.43 28.23 18.25
C LYS A 604 29.56 28.25 17.20
N GLY A 605 29.33 27.67 16.02
CA GLY A 605 30.30 27.51 14.93
C GLY A 605 31.32 26.39 15.14
N ASN A 606 31.24 25.63 16.23
CA ASN A 606 32.19 24.59 16.58
C ASN A 606 31.55 23.20 16.75
N GLY A 607 30.32 23.02 16.27
CA GLY A 607 29.56 21.78 16.39
C GLY A 607 28.92 21.59 17.77
N TYR A 608 28.71 22.68 18.51
CA TYR A 608 27.86 22.75 19.71
C TYR A 608 26.84 23.87 19.54
N PHE A 609 25.77 23.81 20.32
CA PHE A 609 24.70 24.81 20.29
C PHE A 609 24.56 25.52 21.63
N HIS A 610 24.02 26.73 21.61
CA HIS A 610 23.51 27.41 22.80
C HIS A 610 22.24 26.70 23.32
N PRO A 611 21.88 26.86 24.60
CA PRO A 611 20.60 26.38 25.10
C PRO A 611 19.44 26.92 24.26
N ALA A 612 18.40 26.09 24.07
CA ALA A 612 17.22 26.46 23.31
C ALA A 612 16.47 27.63 23.96
N GLN A 613 15.97 28.55 23.14
CA GLN A 613 15.16 29.69 23.57
C GLN A 613 13.84 29.67 22.82
N GLY A 614 12.73 29.90 23.54
CA GLY A 614 11.40 30.02 22.95
C GLY A 614 11.26 31.38 22.26
N VAL A 615 10.92 31.37 20.97
CA VAL A 615 10.92 32.57 20.11
C VAL A 615 9.55 32.93 19.54
N ILE A 616 8.66 31.94 19.35
CA ILE A 616 7.30 32.17 18.80
C ILE A 616 6.29 31.31 19.57
N ASN A 617 5.25 31.93 20.13
CA ASN A 617 4.14 31.25 20.81
C ASN A 617 2.97 30.99 19.83
N ASP A 618 3.27 30.28 18.75
CA ASP A 618 2.34 29.86 17.69
C ASP A 618 2.99 28.70 16.91
N PHE A 619 2.39 28.22 15.83
CA PHE A 619 2.90 27.13 14.98
C PHE A 619 3.14 25.79 15.70
N THR A 620 2.59 25.62 16.90
CA THR A 620 2.69 24.38 17.70
C THR A 620 1.32 23.79 18.02
N PRO A 621 1.23 22.55 18.53
CA PRO A 621 -0.05 21.95 18.89
C PRO A 621 -0.85 22.76 19.91
N GLU A 622 -0.21 23.21 20.99
CA GLU A 622 -0.88 23.92 22.10
C GLU A 622 -0.84 25.45 21.96
N ALA A 623 -0.07 25.97 20.99
CA ALA A 623 -0.08 27.38 20.60
C ALA A 623 -0.25 27.47 19.08
N GLY A 624 -1.46 27.78 18.63
CA GLY A 624 -1.82 27.88 17.21
C GLY A 624 -2.50 26.65 16.61
N GLY A 625 -2.53 25.51 17.29
CA GLY A 625 -3.27 24.31 16.83
C GLY A 625 -2.62 23.58 15.64
N TYR A 626 -1.29 23.64 15.51
CA TYR A 626 -0.57 23.05 14.38
C TYR A 626 -0.24 21.57 14.61
N PHE A 627 -0.75 20.71 13.72
CA PHE A 627 -0.49 19.27 13.73
C PHE A 627 0.22 18.84 12.46
N VAL A 628 1.21 17.93 12.55
CA VAL A 628 1.95 17.42 11.37
C VAL A 628 1.02 16.80 10.31
N SER A 629 -0.08 16.18 10.73
CA SER A 629 -1.05 15.55 9.81
C SER A 629 -1.90 16.54 9.01
N THR A 630 -1.86 17.82 9.35
CA THR A 630 -2.80 18.83 8.83
C THR A 630 -2.09 20.08 8.33
N HIS A 631 -1.13 20.56 9.14
CA HIS A 631 -0.52 21.88 9.06
C HIS A 631 1.00 21.79 8.82
N PRO A 632 1.45 21.68 7.55
CA PRO A 632 2.87 21.79 7.20
C PRO A 632 3.48 23.11 7.66
N ARG A 633 4.76 23.06 8.05
CA ARG A 633 5.55 24.21 8.50
C ARG A 633 6.93 24.13 7.87
N PHE A 634 7.48 25.29 7.52
CA PHE A 634 8.78 25.41 6.87
C PHE A 634 9.56 26.58 7.48
N VAL A 635 10.86 26.55 7.22
CA VAL A 635 11.81 27.60 7.62
C VAL A 635 12.60 27.97 6.36
N VAL A 636 12.43 29.21 5.92
CA VAL A 636 12.90 29.69 4.61
C VAL A 636 13.08 31.20 4.68
N ASP A 637 14.06 31.75 3.96
CA ASP A 637 14.19 33.19 3.78
C ASP A 637 13.06 33.73 2.89
N LEU A 638 12.22 34.61 3.45
CA LEU A 638 11.09 35.24 2.78
C LEU A 638 11.36 36.70 2.39
N THR A 639 12.53 37.23 2.76
CA THR A 639 12.88 38.66 2.61
C THR A 639 14.13 38.90 1.76
N GLY A 640 14.88 37.84 1.44
CA GLY A 640 16.08 37.86 0.62
C GLY A 640 17.33 38.34 1.38
N ASP A 641 17.29 38.42 2.72
CA ASP A 641 18.39 38.86 3.55
C ASP A 641 19.38 37.74 3.92
N GLY A 642 19.10 36.51 3.48
CA GLY A 642 19.88 35.30 3.73
C GLY A 642 19.57 34.62 5.06
N LYS A 643 18.55 35.07 5.80
CA LYS A 643 18.18 34.52 7.11
C LYS A 643 16.82 33.86 7.04
N ALA A 644 16.67 32.75 7.74
CA ALA A 644 15.42 32.02 7.72
C ALA A 644 14.32 32.74 8.52
N ASP A 645 13.11 32.73 7.95
CA ASP A 645 11.84 33.09 8.57
C ASP A 645 11.01 31.83 8.86
N VAL A 646 9.88 31.99 9.57
CA VAL A 646 8.94 30.90 9.84
C VAL A 646 7.66 31.08 9.02
N ILE A 647 7.25 30.02 8.32
CA ILE A 647 6.02 29.97 7.54
C ILE A 647 5.24 28.68 7.81
N GLY A 648 3.93 28.81 8.01
CA GLY A 648 3.04 27.69 8.33
C GLY A 648 1.76 27.72 7.51
N PHE A 649 1.32 26.54 7.08
CA PHE A 649 0.06 26.33 6.38
C PHE A 649 -1.01 25.92 7.41
N GLY A 650 -1.71 26.91 7.95
CA GLY A 650 -2.73 26.73 8.99
C GLY A 650 -4.11 26.38 8.42
N ASP A 651 -5.14 26.58 9.24
CA ASP A 651 -6.52 26.34 8.88
C ASP A 651 -7.04 27.35 7.84
N ALA A 652 -6.86 28.65 8.11
CA ALA A 652 -7.38 29.73 7.27
C ALA A 652 -6.51 30.05 6.05
N GLY A 653 -5.26 29.59 6.04
CA GLY A 653 -4.31 29.83 4.95
C GLY A 653 -2.86 29.82 5.42
N VAL A 654 -2.00 30.58 4.74
CA VAL A 654 -0.56 30.68 5.02
C VAL A 654 -0.28 31.81 6.00
N TYR A 655 0.40 31.48 7.10
CA TYR A 655 0.84 32.40 8.13
C TYR A 655 2.37 32.50 8.14
N VAL A 656 2.88 33.70 8.45
CA VAL A 656 4.32 33.95 8.56
C VAL A 656 4.64 34.67 9.87
N SER A 657 5.88 34.48 10.31
CA SER A 657 6.52 35.25 11.37
C SER A 657 7.95 35.53 10.91
N LEU A 658 8.23 36.81 10.66
CA LEU A 658 9.49 37.25 10.06
C LEU A 658 10.55 37.45 11.13
N ASN A 659 11.77 37.00 10.85
CA ASN A 659 12.94 37.19 11.69
C ASN A 659 13.39 38.65 11.60
N ASP A 660 13.73 39.28 12.73
CA ASP A 660 14.28 40.65 12.73
C ASP A 660 15.77 40.70 12.32
N GLY A 661 16.34 39.53 12.07
CA GLY A 661 17.70 39.31 11.65
C GLY A 661 18.68 39.03 12.79
N THR A 662 18.22 38.96 14.04
CA THR A 662 19.01 38.52 15.21
C THR A 662 18.97 37.01 15.41
N GLY A 663 17.97 36.34 14.84
CA GLY A 663 17.73 34.90 14.93
C GLY A 663 17.02 34.44 16.20
N LEU A 664 16.70 35.34 17.13
CA LEU A 664 15.93 35.03 18.35
C LEU A 664 14.66 35.87 18.52
N ASN A 665 14.48 36.91 17.72
CA ASN A 665 13.30 37.75 17.76
C ASN A 665 12.54 37.63 16.44
N PHE A 666 11.24 37.42 16.56
CA PHE A 666 10.35 37.28 15.42
C PHE A 666 9.17 38.25 15.53
N GLY A 667 8.76 38.80 14.40
CA GLY A 667 7.58 39.64 14.28
C GLY A 667 6.27 38.86 14.54
N PRO A 668 5.15 39.57 14.73
CA PRO A 668 3.87 38.94 15.01
C PRO A 668 3.44 37.98 13.90
N VAL A 669 2.83 36.87 14.30
CA VAL A 669 2.25 35.89 13.38
C VAL A 669 1.03 36.48 12.70
N HIS A 670 1.00 36.45 11.37
CA HIS A 670 -0.13 36.99 10.60
C HIS A 670 -0.39 36.21 9.31
N LEU A 671 -1.66 36.18 8.91
CA LEU A 671 -2.12 35.55 7.67
C LEU A 671 -1.67 36.38 6.47
N VAL A 672 -0.98 35.76 5.52
CA VAL A 672 -0.46 36.43 4.31
C VAL A 672 -1.04 35.89 3.01
N VAL A 673 -1.55 34.65 3.00
CA VAL A 673 -2.30 34.10 1.87
C VAL A 673 -3.55 33.40 2.40
N PRO A 674 -4.78 33.87 2.10
CA PRO A 674 -6.03 33.22 2.53
C PRO A 674 -6.38 32.00 1.65
N ASP A 675 -5.40 31.14 1.39
CA ASP A 675 -5.50 29.89 0.64
C ASP A 675 -4.38 28.93 1.12
N PHE A 676 -4.29 27.73 0.55
CA PHE A 676 -3.37 26.66 0.95
C PHE A 676 -3.62 26.08 2.35
N GLY A 677 -4.68 26.54 3.03
CA GLY A 677 -5.09 26.09 4.36
C GLY A 677 -6.16 25.00 4.34
N ALA A 678 -6.38 24.39 5.50
CA ALA A 678 -7.33 23.28 5.64
C ALA A 678 -8.77 23.69 5.30
N TRP A 679 -9.19 24.92 5.62
CA TRP A 679 -10.52 25.43 5.32
C TRP A 679 -10.77 25.63 3.82
N GLN A 680 -9.70 25.78 3.02
CA GLN A 680 -9.79 25.79 1.55
C GLN A 680 -9.69 24.39 0.93
N GLY A 681 -9.66 23.33 1.74
CA GLY A 681 -9.66 21.94 1.28
C GLY A 681 -8.26 21.31 1.11
N TRP A 682 -7.19 22.02 1.49
CA TRP A 682 -5.84 21.48 1.42
C TRP A 682 -5.61 20.42 2.51
N LYS A 683 -5.05 19.27 2.11
CA LYS A 683 -4.87 18.10 3.00
C LYS A 683 -3.47 17.55 2.79
N VAL A 684 -2.76 17.22 3.87
CA VAL A 684 -1.41 16.63 3.78
C VAL A 684 -1.42 15.31 2.98
N ASP A 685 -2.47 14.50 3.15
CA ASP A 685 -2.59 13.20 2.48
C ASP A 685 -2.92 13.27 0.97
N ASN A 686 -3.19 14.48 0.42
CA ASN A 686 -3.50 14.65 -1.00
C ASN A 686 -2.61 15.72 -1.67
N HIS A 687 -2.33 16.79 -0.95
CA HIS A 687 -1.86 18.06 -1.48
C HIS A 687 -0.51 18.47 -0.88
N PRO A 688 0.62 18.00 -1.46
CA PRO A 688 1.94 18.50 -1.13
C PRO A 688 2.02 20.02 -1.32
N ARG A 689 2.66 20.68 -0.37
CA ARG A 689 2.88 22.13 -0.34
C ARG A 689 4.35 22.38 -0.03
N PHE A 690 4.93 23.39 -0.65
CA PHE A 690 6.33 23.76 -0.52
C PHE A 690 6.47 25.27 -0.50
N VAL A 691 7.63 25.73 -0.03
CA VAL A 691 8.05 27.13 -0.08
C VAL A 691 9.43 27.17 -0.72
N VAL A 692 9.56 27.81 -1.88
CA VAL A 692 10.76 27.77 -2.72
C VAL A 692 10.81 28.98 -3.65
N ASP A 693 12.00 29.44 -4.01
CA ASP A 693 12.16 30.56 -4.97
C ASP A 693 11.75 30.13 -6.39
N LEU A 694 10.68 30.73 -6.92
CA LEU A 694 10.16 30.52 -8.27
C LEU A 694 10.48 31.68 -9.22
N THR A 695 11.14 32.74 -8.73
CA THR A 695 11.35 33.98 -9.48
C THR A 695 12.81 34.44 -9.53
N GLY A 696 13.71 33.73 -8.86
CA GLY A 696 15.13 34.04 -8.79
C GLY A 696 15.45 35.24 -7.88
N ASN A 697 14.49 35.69 -7.07
CA ASN A 697 14.67 36.83 -6.14
C ASN A 697 15.23 36.41 -4.78
N LYS A 698 15.56 35.11 -4.61
CA LYS A 698 16.04 34.47 -3.38
C LYS A 698 15.05 34.44 -2.22
N CYS A 699 13.81 34.84 -2.46
CA CYS A 699 12.74 34.79 -1.48
C CYS A 699 11.87 33.56 -1.74
N GLY A 700 11.45 32.85 -0.70
CA GLY A 700 10.54 31.73 -0.85
C GLY A 700 9.14 32.14 -1.34
N ASP A 701 8.70 31.55 -2.44
CA ASP A 701 7.33 31.60 -2.95
C ASP A 701 6.53 30.37 -2.49
N VAL A 702 5.21 30.48 -2.37
CA VAL A 702 4.35 29.36 -2.01
C VAL A 702 3.92 28.59 -3.26
N ILE A 703 4.08 27.27 -3.24
CA ILE A 703 3.58 26.36 -4.28
C ILE A 703 2.86 25.16 -3.67
N GLY A 704 1.72 24.79 -4.24
CA GLY A 704 0.91 23.67 -3.77
C GLY A 704 0.32 22.86 -4.92
N PHE A 705 0.34 21.54 -4.76
CA PHE A 705 -0.24 20.58 -5.69
C PHE A 705 -1.66 20.24 -5.24
N GLY A 706 -2.65 21.00 -5.70
CA GLY A 706 -4.06 20.88 -5.32
C GLY A 706 -4.82 19.82 -6.13
N ASP A 707 -6.16 19.87 -6.08
CA ASP A 707 -7.00 18.94 -6.84
C ASP A 707 -6.88 19.16 -8.36
N ALA A 708 -7.05 20.40 -8.82
CA ALA A 708 -7.07 20.75 -10.24
C ALA A 708 -5.68 20.84 -10.89
N GLY A 709 -4.63 20.96 -10.08
CA GLY A 709 -3.25 21.07 -10.54
C GLY A 709 -2.38 21.90 -9.59
N VAL A 710 -1.39 22.61 -10.13
CA VAL A 710 -0.39 23.36 -9.36
C VAL A 710 -0.83 24.81 -9.16
N TYR A 711 -0.87 25.24 -7.90
CA TYR A 711 -1.18 26.60 -7.48
C TYR A 711 0.08 27.27 -6.93
N VAL A 712 0.22 28.57 -7.19
CA VAL A 712 1.34 29.40 -6.72
C VAL A 712 0.81 30.70 -6.12
N ALA A 713 1.44 31.16 -5.04
CA ALA A 713 1.36 32.53 -4.55
C ALA A 713 2.79 33.10 -4.46
N LEU A 714 3.07 34.13 -5.26
CA LEU A 714 4.41 34.72 -5.37
C LEU A 714 4.65 35.72 -4.23
N ASN A 715 5.84 35.66 -3.64
CA ASN A 715 6.32 36.56 -2.62
C ASN A 715 6.75 37.89 -3.29
N ASN A 716 6.38 39.01 -2.68
CA ASN A 716 6.76 40.35 -3.14
C ASN A 716 8.19 40.75 -2.74
N GLY A 717 8.93 39.84 -2.08
CA GLY A 717 10.31 40.02 -1.61
C GLY A 717 10.42 40.58 -0.19
N ASN A 718 9.35 40.48 0.60
CA ASN A 718 9.30 41.06 1.95
C ASN A 718 8.39 40.27 2.90
N GLY A 719 8.10 39.00 2.58
CA GLY A 719 7.19 38.15 3.34
C GLY A 719 5.70 38.40 3.09
N THR A 720 5.33 39.37 2.24
CA THR A 720 3.94 39.51 1.73
C THR A 720 3.80 38.79 0.40
N PHE A 721 2.58 38.33 0.08
CA PHE A 721 2.33 37.47 -1.07
C PHE A 721 1.24 38.03 -1.98
N GLN A 722 1.34 37.71 -3.26
CA GLN A 722 0.28 37.88 -4.25
C GLN A 722 -0.83 36.84 -4.02
N PRO A 723 -2.06 37.07 -4.53
CA PRO A 723 -3.11 36.06 -4.50
C PRO A 723 -2.69 34.75 -5.16
N SER A 724 -3.17 33.63 -4.62
CA SER A 724 -2.95 32.31 -5.20
C SER A 724 -3.57 32.22 -6.60
N ARG A 725 -2.91 31.51 -7.51
CA ARG A 725 -3.42 31.22 -8.86
C ARG A 725 -3.01 29.83 -9.33
N LEU A 726 -3.88 29.18 -10.10
CA LEU A 726 -3.58 27.94 -10.80
C LEU A 726 -2.63 28.22 -11.97
N VAL A 727 -1.42 27.67 -11.93
CA VAL A 727 -0.37 27.90 -12.94
C VAL A 727 -0.16 26.71 -13.89
N LEU A 728 -0.58 25.50 -13.51
CA LEU A 728 -0.46 24.30 -14.33
C LEU A 728 -1.59 23.31 -14.05
N ARG A 729 -2.26 22.80 -15.09
CA ARG A 729 -3.37 21.83 -15.00
C ARG A 729 -2.88 20.37 -15.06
N ASP A 730 -1.94 20.04 -14.20
CA ASP A 730 -1.43 18.67 -14.00
C ASP A 730 -0.80 18.57 -12.60
N PHE A 731 -0.20 17.43 -12.25
CA PHE A 731 0.40 17.13 -10.95
C PHE A 731 -0.57 17.14 -9.75
N GLY A 732 -1.86 17.34 -10.01
CA GLY A 732 -2.95 17.37 -9.04
C GLY A 732 -3.74 16.06 -8.96
N VAL A 733 -4.62 15.99 -7.96
CA VAL A 733 -5.41 14.79 -7.67
C VAL A 733 -6.29 14.39 -8.84
N GLN A 734 -6.90 15.36 -9.54
CA GLN A 734 -7.77 15.11 -10.69
C GLN A 734 -7.03 14.48 -11.88
N GLN A 735 -5.70 14.61 -11.93
CA GLN A 735 -4.85 13.97 -12.93
C GLN A 735 -4.27 12.62 -12.45
N GLY A 736 -4.72 12.10 -11.30
CA GLY A 736 -4.32 10.80 -10.76
C GLY A 736 -3.11 10.85 -9.82
N TRP A 737 -2.61 12.04 -9.46
CA TRP A 737 -1.48 12.16 -8.54
C TRP A 737 -1.90 11.85 -7.10
N SER A 738 -1.09 11.08 -6.38
CA SER A 738 -1.35 10.65 -5.01
C SER A 738 -0.06 10.65 -4.20
N VAL A 739 -0.09 11.19 -2.98
CA VAL A 739 1.09 11.21 -2.10
C VAL A 739 1.56 9.82 -1.69
N GLN A 740 0.69 8.82 -1.76
CA GLN A 740 1.01 7.43 -1.38
C GLN A 740 1.79 6.69 -2.47
N LYS A 741 1.85 7.24 -3.68
CA LYS A 741 2.48 6.61 -4.85
C LYS A 741 3.54 7.48 -5.50
N HIS A 742 3.22 8.77 -5.67
CA HIS A 742 3.90 9.67 -6.59
C HIS A 742 4.66 10.75 -5.83
N LEU A 743 5.97 10.81 -6.08
CA LEU A 743 6.83 11.87 -5.57
C LEU A 743 6.71 13.11 -6.46
N ARG A 744 6.70 14.29 -5.85
CA ARG A 744 6.70 15.59 -6.52
C ARG A 744 7.73 16.47 -5.82
N PHE A 745 8.60 17.07 -6.61
CA PHE A 745 9.64 17.97 -6.14
C PHE A 745 9.54 19.30 -6.88
N VAL A 746 9.93 20.35 -6.19
CA VAL A 746 10.06 21.70 -6.75
C VAL A 746 11.49 22.15 -6.53
N VAL A 747 12.29 22.18 -7.59
CA VAL A 747 13.73 22.49 -7.53
C VAL A 747 14.16 23.08 -8.87
N ASP A 748 15.13 23.99 -8.87
CA ASP A 748 15.73 24.48 -10.12
C ASP A 748 16.38 23.30 -10.85
N LEU A 749 15.98 23.06 -12.10
CA LEU A 749 16.50 22.04 -13.01
C LEU A 749 17.30 22.66 -14.16
N THR A 750 17.30 24.00 -14.26
CA THR A 750 17.87 24.74 -15.39
C THR A 750 19.07 25.60 -15.00
N GLY A 751 19.31 25.79 -13.69
CA GLY A 751 20.36 26.64 -13.16
C GLY A 751 20.06 28.13 -13.27
N ASN A 752 18.79 28.53 -13.49
CA ASN A 752 18.39 29.93 -13.61
C ASN A 752 17.98 30.56 -12.27
N GLY A 753 18.07 29.82 -11.16
CA GLY A 753 17.66 30.25 -9.83
C GLY A 753 16.16 30.19 -9.57
N CYS A 754 15.36 29.73 -10.54
CA CYS A 754 13.90 29.65 -10.43
C CYS A 754 13.48 28.18 -10.43
N ALA A 755 12.83 27.72 -9.36
CA ALA A 755 12.54 26.31 -9.22
C ALA A 755 11.52 25.81 -10.26
N ASP A 756 11.82 24.63 -10.82
CA ASP A 756 11.02 23.86 -11.77
C ASP A 756 10.26 22.73 -11.04
N ILE A 757 9.42 21.98 -11.77
CA ILE A 757 8.68 20.84 -11.21
C ILE A 757 9.18 19.55 -11.85
N VAL A 758 9.41 18.53 -11.01
CA VAL A 758 9.55 17.14 -11.44
C VAL A 758 8.67 16.22 -10.60
N GLY A 759 7.95 15.32 -11.26
CA GLY A 759 7.07 14.36 -10.61
C GLY A 759 7.25 12.95 -11.14
N PHE A 760 7.24 11.97 -10.24
CA PHE A 760 7.39 10.54 -10.53
C PHE A 760 5.99 9.91 -10.53
N GLY A 761 5.37 9.84 -11.71
CA GLY A 761 3.99 9.38 -11.87
C GLY A 761 3.85 7.86 -11.98
N ASP A 762 2.68 7.42 -12.43
CA ASP A 762 2.36 6.01 -12.63
C ASP A 762 3.29 5.36 -13.66
N SER A 763 3.39 5.97 -14.85
CA SER A 763 4.11 5.36 -15.99
C SER A 763 5.36 6.14 -16.43
N ALA A 764 5.44 7.44 -16.14
CA ALA A 764 6.54 8.30 -16.57
C ALA A 764 6.96 9.29 -15.48
N VAL A 765 8.19 9.80 -15.60
CA VAL A 765 8.62 11.00 -14.86
C VAL A 765 8.23 12.21 -15.69
N LEU A 766 7.51 13.16 -15.11
CA LEU A 766 7.07 14.38 -15.77
C LEU A 766 7.86 15.57 -15.26
N VAL A 767 8.26 16.47 -16.17
CA VAL A 767 9.00 17.69 -15.87
C VAL A 767 8.26 18.89 -16.45
N ALA A 768 8.06 19.94 -15.66
CA ALA A 768 7.55 21.22 -16.12
C ALA A 768 8.54 22.32 -15.75
N LEU A 769 9.04 23.03 -16.76
CA LEU A 769 10.05 24.07 -16.57
C LEU A 769 9.39 25.42 -16.31
N ASN A 770 9.93 26.16 -15.36
CA ASN A 770 9.55 27.51 -14.98
C ASN A 770 10.08 28.52 -16.02
N ASP A 771 9.28 29.51 -16.35
CA ASP A 771 9.64 30.61 -17.26
C ASP A 771 10.50 31.70 -16.60
N GLY A 772 10.86 31.51 -15.33
CA GLY A 772 11.59 32.45 -14.49
C GLY A 772 10.70 33.48 -13.79
N ARG A 773 9.38 33.33 -13.88
CA ARG A 773 8.37 34.25 -13.32
C ARG A 773 7.26 33.52 -12.59
N GLY A 774 7.50 32.25 -12.23
CA GLY A 774 6.54 31.40 -11.54
C GLY A 774 5.39 30.88 -12.41
N ASN A 775 5.53 30.90 -13.76
CA ASN A 775 4.65 30.15 -14.65
C ASN A 775 5.41 28.93 -15.20
N PHE A 776 4.68 27.86 -15.53
CA PHE A 776 5.29 26.63 -16.00
C PHE A 776 4.92 26.36 -17.47
N GLY A 777 5.94 26.00 -18.25
CA GLY A 777 5.81 25.61 -19.65
C GLY A 777 5.16 24.22 -19.83
N PRO A 778 5.10 23.74 -21.09
CA PRO A 778 4.53 22.43 -21.39
C PRO A 778 5.28 21.29 -20.71
N ILE A 779 4.54 20.26 -20.32
CA ILE A 779 5.07 19.08 -19.62
C ILE A 779 5.92 18.23 -20.57
N LYS A 780 7.15 17.96 -20.15
CA LYS A 780 8.06 17.00 -20.76
C LYS A 780 7.90 15.65 -20.07
N THR A 781 7.83 14.59 -20.86
CA THR A 781 7.70 13.20 -20.37
C THR A 781 9.01 12.46 -20.53
N LEU A 782 9.50 11.86 -19.44
CA LEU A 782 10.70 11.02 -19.40
C LEU A 782 10.31 9.56 -19.11
N ASN A 783 10.55 8.68 -20.08
CA ASN A 783 10.25 7.25 -19.97
C ASN A 783 11.47 6.47 -19.47
N ILE A 784 11.81 6.67 -18.19
CA ILE A 784 13.07 6.22 -17.59
C ILE A 784 12.93 5.08 -16.57
N GLY A 785 11.73 4.49 -16.45
CA GLY A 785 11.50 3.24 -15.72
C GLY A 785 11.47 3.31 -14.19
N ILE A 786 11.67 4.49 -13.59
CA ILE A 786 11.70 4.71 -12.13
C ILE A 786 10.35 5.16 -11.53
N THR A 787 9.26 4.61 -12.06
CA THR A 787 7.87 5.03 -11.84
C THR A 787 7.08 3.98 -11.08
N PHE A 788 5.88 4.32 -10.59
CA PHE A 788 5.09 3.42 -9.74
C PHE A 788 4.78 2.09 -10.45
N ASN A 789 4.33 2.12 -11.71
CA ASN A 789 4.07 0.92 -12.52
C ASN A 789 5.35 0.14 -12.87
N GLY A 790 6.52 0.79 -12.80
CA GLY A 790 7.82 0.14 -12.90
C GLY A 790 8.26 -0.60 -11.62
N GLY A 791 7.41 -0.65 -10.59
CA GLY A 791 7.71 -1.28 -9.30
C GLY A 791 8.43 -0.36 -8.30
N TRP A 792 8.60 0.92 -8.62
CA TRP A 792 9.25 1.90 -7.74
C TRP A 792 8.25 2.48 -6.74
N THR A 793 7.97 1.74 -5.68
CA THR A 793 7.09 2.16 -4.58
C THR A 793 7.86 2.95 -3.52
N LEU A 794 7.13 3.77 -2.73
CA LEU A 794 7.70 4.53 -1.60
C LEU A 794 8.19 3.63 -0.45
N THR A 795 7.76 2.37 -0.41
CA THR A 795 8.15 1.40 0.61
C THR A 795 9.46 0.70 0.28
N ASN A 796 9.76 0.48 -1.01
CA ASN A 796 10.87 -0.35 -1.44
C ASN A 796 12.03 0.44 -2.05
N THR A 797 11.80 1.69 -2.46
CA THR A 797 12.79 2.51 -3.18
C THR A 797 12.86 3.92 -2.60
N VAL A 798 14.00 4.59 -2.81
CA VAL A 798 14.17 6.02 -2.49
C VAL A 798 14.57 6.74 -3.77
N ARG A 799 13.96 7.90 -4.04
CA ARG A 799 14.34 8.78 -5.14
C ARG A 799 14.52 10.18 -4.56
N CYS A 800 15.64 10.81 -4.91
CA CYS A 800 15.93 12.19 -4.56
C CYS A 800 16.56 12.91 -5.76
N LEU A 801 16.76 14.20 -5.61
CA LEU A 801 17.44 15.06 -6.57
C LEU A 801 18.74 15.55 -5.92
N ALA A 802 19.85 15.52 -6.65
CA ALA A 802 21.13 15.96 -6.10
C ALA A 802 22.10 16.43 -7.17
N ASN A 803 22.93 17.41 -6.81
CA ASN A 803 24.01 17.87 -7.67
C ASN A 803 25.17 16.88 -7.57
N LEU A 804 25.39 16.08 -8.62
CA LEU A 804 26.47 15.08 -8.68
C LEU A 804 27.66 15.48 -9.57
N GLY A 805 27.61 16.63 -10.25
CA GLY A 805 28.68 17.09 -11.15
C GLY A 805 28.51 18.52 -11.62
#